data_AF-A0A5D2D2R7-F1
#
_entry.id   AF-A0A5D2D2R7-F1
#
_cell.length_a   1.000
_cell.length_b   1.000
_cell.length_c   1.000
_cell.angle_alpha   90.00
_cell.angle_beta   90.00
_cell.angle_gamma   90.00
#
_symmetry.space_group_name_H-M   'P 1'
#
loop_
_entity.id
_entity.type
_entity.pdbx_description
1 polymer ?
#
loop_
_entity_poly.entity_id
_entity_poly.type
_entity_poly.pdbx_seq_one_letter_code
_entity_poly.pdbx_strand_id
1 'polypeptide(L)'
;MGTSLNDNESSLARIKQLEHERDELRKDIEQLCMQQAGPSYLGVATRMHFQRTAGLEQEIENLRKELAACVRNNQNLQEELCEAYRIKTQLADLHREEAAKNVEAEKQVKFFQGCVAAAFAERDHSILEAEKAKEKEELMAQKFNEFQSRIEELASNCLEQSRCNDALQIDLAKQKEENETLTKVINKFYEIRQGTIGEVEDASLDDKCACLLHDPGEMWSFNDSSTAKYISSLEEELERVRSSVDDLRNKLRVGLEIENHLKKKVRGLERKKITSDRMILDRVTELRHYHSEHKVQIMNLLDMEKSHIKRFVELVEEKIRQFDARGQNVHCVLKPDEYEHVDVHLSTDAEAELVSKGDMLNLNIAETKAHAAEALAQALQEKVATLLLLSQQEERHLLEKNINAALQKKVDELQRNLLQVTNEKVKALLELAQFKRKYQLLQEKINNEVKQGNVLAEVADRRIATYERDGKLKSLLKKTYLRRWVGAPDTGGNEAEASPNSMDFVRMRIENATLKESMESLDHLTSTLHRLRLSLLKVTESINSKDTDTNASELDEIITEAKLVKTALGSSVPISWSAEGDGESIGESIDTETGDMFEDSGGQKIDSVTAAGFEMLDLLILAAQVLKGKNQTCSLTTP
;
A
#
# COMPACT_ATOMS: atom_id res chain seq x y z
N MET A 1 133.23 67.08 -25.30
CA MET A 1 132.88 67.65 -23.99
C MET A 1 132.33 69.07 -24.17
N GLY A 2 131.03 69.23 -24.44
CA GLY A 2 130.45 70.56 -24.69
C GLY A 2 128.92 70.66 -24.65
N THR A 3 128.22 69.64 -24.12
CA THR A 3 126.75 69.57 -24.16
C THR A 3 126.07 69.60 -22.78
N SER A 4 126.79 69.42 -21.65
CA SER A 4 126.14 69.36 -20.33
C SER A 4 126.03 70.71 -19.58
N LEU A 5 126.67 71.79 -20.05
CA LEU A 5 126.57 73.11 -19.42
C LEU A 5 125.32 73.88 -19.88
N ASN A 6 124.85 73.64 -21.11
CA ASN A 6 123.68 74.32 -21.68
C ASN A 6 122.35 73.78 -21.11
N ASP A 7 122.30 72.47 -20.79
CA ASP A 7 121.12 71.83 -20.19
C ASP A 7 120.89 72.28 -18.73
N ASN A 8 121.96 72.62 -18.00
CA ASN A 8 121.86 73.13 -16.63
C ASN A 8 121.32 74.57 -16.58
N GLU A 9 121.73 75.44 -17.50
CA GLU A 9 121.17 76.80 -17.60
C GLU A 9 119.71 76.77 -18.06
N SER A 10 119.36 75.90 -19.02
CA SER A 10 117.97 75.68 -19.44
C SER A 10 117.09 75.17 -18.30
N SER A 11 117.60 74.23 -17.49
CA SER A 11 116.89 73.70 -16.32
C SER A 11 116.70 74.76 -15.23
N LEU A 12 117.70 75.61 -14.98
CA LEU A 12 117.60 76.71 -14.01
C LEU A 12 116.60 77.79 -14.47
N ALA A 13 116.57 78.11 -15.76
CA ALA A 13 115.56 79.01 -16.32
C ALA A 13 114.15 78.43 -16.22
N ARG A 14 113.99 77.13 -16.46
CA ARG A 14 112.70 76.43 -16.30
C ARG A 14 112.23 76.41 -14.85
N ILE A 15 113.14 76.21 -13.89
CA ILE A 15 112.82 76.27 -12.45
C ILE A 15 112.32 77.67 -12.08
N LYS A 16 113.01 78.74 -12.49
CA LYS A 16 112.57 80.12 -12.23
C LYS A 16 111.21 80.43 -12.86
N GLN A 17 110.96 79.91 -14.06
CA GLN A 17 109.65 80.06 -14.70
C GLN A 17 108.55 79.33 -13.92
N LEU A 18 108.80 78.10 -13.47
CA LEU A 18 107.85 77.33 -12.66
C LEU A 18 107.62 77.96 -11.28
N GLU A 19 108.65 78.57 -10.68
CA GLU A 19 108.52 79.33 -9.44
C GLU A 19 107.63 80.57 -9.64
N HIS A 20 107.80 81.26 -10.77
CA HIS A 20 106.94 82.39 -11.13
C HIS A 20 105.50 81.94 -11.41
N GLU A 21 105.29 80.87 -12.19
CA GLU A 21 103.97 80.29 -12.46
C GLU A 21 103.30 79.81 -11.17
N ARG A 22 104.05 79.19 -10.25
CA ARG A 22 103.55 78.82 -8.92
C ARG A 22 103.12 80.05 -8.12
N ASP A 23 103.92 81.12 -8.12
CA ASP A 23 103.62 82.32 -7.36
C ASP A 23 102.41 83.07 -7.93
N GLU A 24 102.24 83.10 -9.24
CA GLU A 24 101.03 83.63 -9.89
C GLU A 24 99.81 82.75 -9.61
N LEU A 25 99.92 81.42 -9.72
CA LEU A 25 98.84 80.50 -9.33
C LEU A 25 98.45 80.64 -7.86
N ARG A 26 99.43 80.88 -6.99
CA ARG A 26 99.15 81.13 -5.57
C ARG A 26 98.38 82.43 -5.36
N LYS A 27 98.73 83.51 -6.08
CA LYS A 27 97.96 84.77 -6.06
C LYS A 27 96.54 84.57 -6.59
N ASP A 28 96.37 83.79 -7.66
CA ASP A 28 95.05 83.48 -8.22
C ASP A 28 94.19 82.69 -7.23
N ILE A 29 94.77 81.69 -6.55
CA ILE A 29 94.09 80.93 -5.48
C ILE A 29 93.74 81.85 -4.31
N GLU A 30 94.66 82.70 -3.85
CA GLU A 30 94.40 83.68 -2.79
C GLU A 30 93.29 84.67 -3.19
N GLN A 31 93.25 85.11 -4.45
CA GLN A 31 92.20 85.98 -5.00
C GLN A 31 90.85 85.26 -5.08
N LEU A 32 90.80 84.00 -5.52
CA LEU A 32 89.60 83.16 -5.51
C LEU A 32 89.08 82.93 -4.09
N CYS A 33 89.98 82.64 -3.14
CA CYS A 33 89.62 82.50 -1.73
C CYS A 33 89.11 83.82 -1.14
N MET A 34 89.70 84.97 -1.48
CA MET A 34 89.18 86.28 -1.05
C MET A 34 87.82 86.61 -1.68
N GLN A 35 87.59 86.27 -2.95
CA GLN A 35 86.30 86.45 -3.62
C GLN A 35 85.21 85.53 -3.04
N GLN A 36 85.56 84.29 -2.68
CA GLN A 36 84.67 83.32 -2.07
C GLN A 36 84.52 83.50 -0.54
N ALA A 37 85.44 84.21 0.11
CA ALA A 37 85.36 84.59 1.53
C ALA A 37 84.49 85.85 1.76
N GLY A 38 83.98 86.48 0.70
CA GLY A 38 83.01 87.56 0.80
C GLY A 38 81.66 87.10 1.39
N PRO A 39 80.90 87.98 2.06
CA PRO A 39 79.61 87.64 2.67
C PRO A 39 78.57 87.02 1.71
N SER A 40 78.72 87.25 0.41
CA SER A 40 77.80 86.81 -0.65
C SER A 40 77.86 85.31 -0.95
N TYR A 41 79.06 84.70 -1.07
CA TYR A 41 79.19 83.26 -1.37
C TYR A 41 78.77 82.39 -0.18
N LEU A 42 79.20 82.77 1.04
CA LEU A 42 78.77 82.11 2.28
C LEU A 42 77.24 82.14 2.43
N GLY A 43 76.58 83.25 2.08
CA GLY A 43 75.13 83.38 2.08
C GLY A 43 74.41 82.44 1.11
N VAL A 44 74.97 82.20 -0.10
CA VAL A 44 74.39 81.28 -1.09
C VAL A 44 74.58 79.82 -0.70
N ALA A 45 75.79 79.44 -0.28
CA ALA A 45 76.06 78.07 0.22
C ALA A 45 75.17 77.74 1.42
N THR A 46 75.07 78.66 2.38
CA THR A 46 74.20 78.52 3.56
C THR A 46 72.73 78.39 3.16
N ARG A 47 72.24 79.14 2.18
CA ARG A 47 70.86 79.03 1.67
C ARG A 47 70.59 77.69 1.00
N MET A 48 71.52 77.18 0.18
CA MET A 48 71.40 75.84 -0.42
C MET A 48 71.41 74.74 0.64
N HIS A 49 72.27 74.85 1.65
CA HIS A 49 72.29 73.93 2.79
C HIS A 49 70.97 73.95 3.55
N PHE A 50 70.44 75.12 3.92
CA PHE A 50 69.15 75.23 4.59
C PHE A 50 68.00 74.69 3.74
N GLN A 51 67.97 74.95 2.43
CA GLN A 51 66.94 74.42 1.53
C GLN A 51 67.01 72.89 1.43
N ARG A 52 68.21 72.32 1.32
CA ARG A 52 68.40 70.86 1.31
C ARG A 52 68.01 70.24 2.65
N THR A 53 68.40 70.86 3.76
CA THR A 53 68.01 70.40 5.11
C THR A 53 66.49 70.43 5.27
N ALA A 54 65.82 71.52 4.90
CA ALA A 54 64.36 71.63 4.97
C ALA A 54 63.65 70.60 4.06
N GLY A 55 64.19 70.34 2.86
CA GLY A 55 63.67 69.31 1.96
C GLY A 55 63.79 67.90 2.56
N LEU A 56 64.95 67.58 3.15
CA LEU A 56 65.16 66.30 3.84
C LEU A 56 64.30 66.18 5.11
N GLU A 57 64.12 67.24 5.88
CA GLU A 57 63.23 67.26 7.04
C GLU A 57 61.77 66.98 6.64
N GLN A 58 61.31 67.58 5.54
CA GLN A 58 59.98 67.32 5.00
C GLN A 58 59.82 65.88 4.49
N GLU A 59 60.83 65.33 3.81
CA GLU A 59 60.83 63.94 3.37
C GLU A 59 60.82 62.97 4.55
N ILE A 60 61.65 63.22 5.58
CA ILE A 60 61.64 62.45 6.84
C ILE A 60 60.26 62.51 7.50
N GLU A 61 59.63 63.67 7.53
CA GLU A 61 58.29 63.82 8.12
C GLU A 61 57.21 63.11 7.31
N ASN A 62 57.29 63.14 5.97
CA ASN A 62 56.39 62.38 5.11
C ASN A 62 56.57 60.87 5.30
N LEU A 63 57.80 60.38 5.31
CA LEU A 63 58.11 58.96 5.56
C LEU A 63 57.64 58.51 6.95
N ARG A 64 57.74 59.37 7.97
CA ARG A 64 57.18 59.09 9.30
C ARG A 64 55.67 58.94 9.29
N LYS A 65 54.96 59.80 8.53
CA LYS A 65 53.50 59.70 8.38
C LYS A 65 53.09 58.44 7.64
N GLU A 66 53.80 58.09 6.56
CA GLU A 66 53.58 56.85 5.82
C GLU A 66 53.85 55.62 6.69
N LEU A 67 54.94 55.63 7.47
CA LEU A 67 55.24 54.56 8.43
C LEU A 67 54.13 54.43 9.49
N ALA A 68 53.64 55.54 10.05
CA ALA A 68 52.55 55.52 11.01
C ALA A 68 51.22 55.03 10.39
N ALA A 69 50.95 55.35 9.12
CA ALA A 69 49.81 54.79 8.39
C ALA A 69 49.97 53.29 8.14
N CYS A 70 51.16 52.84 7.73
CA CYS A 70 51.48 51.44 7.52
C CYS A 70 51.33 50.62 8.82
N VAL A 71 51.83 51.13 9.95
CA VAL A 71 51.69 50.48 11.27
C VAL A 71 50.22 50.34 11.67
N ARG A 72 49.40 51.39 11.48
CA ARG A 72 47.96 51.32 11.76
C ARG A 72 47.25 50.30 10.85
N ASN A 73 47.57 50.29 9.56
CA ASN A 73 46.98 49.31 8.64
C ASN A 73 47.38 47.88 9.02
N ASN A 74 48.64 47.65 9.43
CA ASN A 74 49.09 46.34 9.89
C ASN A 74 48.33 45.89 11.15
N GLN A 75 48.13 46.80 12.11
CA GLN A 75 47.31 46.53 13.30
C GLN A 75 45.85 46.17 12.93
N ASN A 76 45.23 46.92 12.02
CA ASN A 76 43.87 46.62 11.54
C ASN A 76 43.80 45.25 10.85
N LEU A 77 44.78 44.91 10.00
CA LEU A 77 44.84 43.60 9.35
C LEU A 77 45.01 42.47 10.36
N GLN A 78 45.77 42.69 11.43
CA GLN A 78 45.92 41.72 12.50
C GLN A 78 44.61 41.51 13.27
N GLU A 79 43.83 42.56 13.50
CA GLU A 79 42.50 42.48 14.12
C GLU A 79 41.50 41.75 13.20
N GLU A 80 41.48 42.07 11.91
CA GLU A 80 40.66 41.37 10.90
C GLU A 80 41.03 39.88 10.81
N LEU A 81 42.32 39.54 10.87
CA LEU A 81 42.79 38.15 10.86
C LEU A 81 42.32 37.40 12.12
N CYS A 82 42.45 38.01 13.31
CA CYS A 82 41.94 37.43 14.54
C CYS A 82 40.43 37.16 14.47
N GLU A 83 39.67 38.11 13.94
CA GLU A 83 38.23 37.98 13.77
C GLU A 83 37.86 36.90 12.75
N ALA A 84 38.60 36.80 11.64
CA ALA A 84 38.43 35.73 10.65
C ALA A 84 38.66 34.34 11.26
N TYR A 85 39.69 34.17 12.11
CA TYR A 85 39.91 32.91 12.84
C TYR A 85 38.80 32.60 13.85
N ARG A 86 38.26 33.63 14.52
CA ARG A 86 37.13 33.48 15.44
C ARG A 86 35.89 32.99 14.70
N ILE A 87 35.55 33.62 13.57
CA ILE A 87 34.42 33.21 12.72
C ILE A 87 34.63 31.81 12.17
N LYS A 88 35.84 31.48 11.70
CA LYS A 88 36.18 30.12 11.23
C LYS A 88 35.91 29.05 12.28
N THR A 89 36.27 29.34 13.53
CA THR A 89 36.05 28.41 14.65
C THR A 89 34.56 28.23 14.93
N GLN A 90 33.80 29.33 14.99
CA GLN A 90 32.34 29.29 15.17
C GLN A 90 31.64 28.51 14.05
N LEU A 91 32.07 28.69 12.79
CA LEU A 91 31.52 27.96 11.65
C LEU A 91 31.82 26.45 11.75
N ALA A 92 33.02 26.07 12.18
CA ALA A 92 33.38 24.68 12.39
C ALA A 92 32.53 24.02 13.50
N ASP A 93 32.24 24.75 14.57
CA ASP A 93 31.39 24.26 15.67
C ASP A 93 29.93 24.11 15.23
N LEU A 94 29.37 25.09 14.51
CA LEU A 94 28.03 25.01 13.93
C LEU A 94 27.91 23.85 12.93
N HIS A 95 28.92 23.65 12.08
CA HIS A 95 28.94 22.51 11.15
C HIS A 95 28.95 21.18 11.89
N ARG A 96 29.71 21.06 12.99
CA ARG A 96 29.75 19.84 13.81
C ARG A 96 28.40 19.58 14.48
N GLU A 97 27.75 20.62 15.01
CA GLU A 97 26.42 20.51 15.62
C GLU A 97 25.37 20.08 14.58
N GLU A 98 25.41 20.67 13.39
CA GLU A 98 24.48 20.33 12.31
C GLU A 98 24.71 18.90 11.79
N ALA A 99 25.97 18.49 11.64
CA ALA A 99 26.31 17.11 11.30
C ALA A 99 25.80 16.11 12.35
N ALA A 100 25.89 16.44 13.64
CA ALA A 100 25.34 15.60 14.71
C ALA A 100 23.81 15.50 14.64
N LYS A 101 23.12 16.61 14.36
CA LYS A 101 21.65 16.61 14.12
C LYS A 101 21.28 15.76 12.92
N ASN A 102 22.03 15.84 11.83
CA ASN A 102 21.79 15.05 10.63
C ASN A 102 21.93 13.54 10.91
N VAL A 103 22.98 13.13 11.64
CA VAL A 103 23.16 11.73 12.06
C VAL A 103 22.00 11.25 12.92
N GLU A 104 21.47 12.08 13.81
CA GLU A 104 20.31 11.71 14.63
C GLU A 104 19.02 11.62 13.82
N ALA A 105 18.82 12.53 12.85
CA ALA A 105 17.70 12.44 11.90
C ALA A 105 17.77 11.16 11.06
N GLU A 106 18.95 10.77 10.58
CA GLU A 106 19.16 9.51 9.85
C GLU A 106 18.80 8.28 10.70
N LYS A 107 19.13 8.27 11.99
CA LYS A 107 18.72 7.19 12.91
C LYS A 107 17.20 7.12 13.06
N GLN A 108 16.53 8.27 13.19
CA GLN A 108 15.06 8.31 13.27
C GLN A 108 14.42 7.80 11.98
N VAL A 109 14.94 8.20 10.81
CA VAL A 109 14.46 7.69 9.51
C VAL A 109 14.61 6.17 9.43
N LYS A 110 15.78 5.63 9.80
CA LYS A 110 16.01 4.17 9.82
C LYS A 110 15.09 3.45 10.80
N PHE A 111 14.83 4.04 11.96
CA PHE A 111 13.86 3.51 12.93
C PHE A 111 12.46 3.43 12.34
N PHE A 112 11.96 4.51 11.73
CA PHE A 112 10.64 4.50 11.11
C PHE A 112 10.56 3.55 9.91
N GLN A 113 11.61 3.44 9.11
CA GLN A 113 11.70 2.43 8.05
C GLN A 113 11.58 1.01 8.60
N GLY A 114 12.25 0.71 9.72
CA GLY A 114 12.12 -0.57 10.42
C GLY A 114 10.71 -0.84 10.94
N CYS A 115 10.07 0.17 11.56
CA CYS A 115 8.68 0.04 12.03
C CYS A 115 7.70 -0.21 10.87
N VAL A 116 7.86 0.51 9.76
CA VAL A 116 7.01 0.34 8.57
C VAL A 116 7.21 -1.04 7.95
N ALA A 117 8.46 -1.52 7.84
CA ALA A 117 8.75 -2.86 7.35
C ALA A 117 8.13 -3.95 8.24
N ALA A 118 8.23 -3.82 9.57
CA ALA A 118 7.62 -4.74 10.53
C ALA A 118 6.08 -4.74 10.42
N ALA A 119 5.45 -3.57 10.32
CA ALA A 119 4.01 -3.45 10.16
C ALA A 119 3.52 -4.09 8.85
N PHE A 120 4.28 -3.96 7.76
CA PHE A 120 3.98 -4.65 6.51
C PHE A 120 4.11 -6.17 6.64
N ALA A 121 5.17 -6.66 7.29
CA ALA A 121 5.33 -8.09 7.53
C ALA A 121 4.19 -8.67 8.40
N GLU A 122 3.75 -7.95 9.44
CA GLU A 122 2.62 -8.36 10.29
C GLU A 122 1.29 -8.35 9.53
N ARG A 123 1.06 -7.33 8.71
CA ARG A 123 -0.12 -7.27 7.81
C ARG A 123 -0.11 -8.44 6.85
N ASP A 124 1.00 -8.71 6.19
CA ASP A 124 1.11 -9.78 5.19
C ASP A 124 0.92 -11.16 5.85
N HIS A 125 1.43 -11.35 7.07
CA HIS A 125 1.17 -12.54 7.87
C HIS A 125 -0.32 -12.69 8.22
N SER A 126 -0.96 -11.61 8.66
CA SER A 126 -2.40 -11.59 8.99
C SER A 126 -3.29 -11.87 7.78
N ILE A 127 -2.92 -11.35 6.61
CA ILE A 127 -3.61 -11.62 5.34
C ILE A 127 -3.51 -13.11 5.01
N LEU A 128 -2.31 -13.70 5.10
CA LEU A 128 -2.10 -15.12 4.82
C LEU A 128 -2.89 -16.02 5.78
N GLU A 129 -2.97 -15.66 7.06
CA GLU A 129 -3.81 -16.38 8.03
C GLU A 129 -5.30 -16.26 7.70
N ALA A 130 -5.77 -15.08 7.28
CA ALA A 130 -7.15 -14.85 6.88
C ALA A 130 -7.51 -15.64 5.61
N GLU A 131 -6.62 -15.68 4.61
CA GLU A 131 -6.80 -16.48 3.40
C GLU A 131 -6.90 -17.98 3.74
N LYS A 132 -6.02 -18.48 4.61
CA LYS A 132 -6.08 -19.87 5.09
C LYS A 132 -7.35 -20.18 5.88
N ALA A 133 -7.88 -19.22 6.64
CA ALA A 133 -9.14 -19.36 7.36
C ALA A 133 -10.32 -19.43 6.38
N LYS A 134 -10.31 -18.59 5.35
CA LYS A 134 -11.31 -18.58 4.29
C LYS A 134 -11.32 -19.89 3.49
N GLU A 135 -10.16 -20.43 3.13
CA GLU A 135 -10.07 -21.74 2.46
C GLU A 135 -10.72 -22.85 3.31
N LYS A 136 -10.51 -22.82 4.63
CA LYS A 136 -11.17 -23.79 5.55
C LYS A 136 -12.68 -23.58 5.62
N GLU A 137 -13.14 -22.33 5.64
CA GLU A 137 -14.57 -22.00 5.61
C GLU A 137 -15.23 -22.52 4.32
N GLU A 138 -14.61 -22.29 3.16
CA GLU A 138 -15.10 -22.78 1.87
C GLU A 138 -15.18 -24.32 1.84
N LEU A 139 -14.17 -25.01 2.37
CA LEU A 139 -14.19 -26.47 2.51
C LEU A 139 -15.31 -26.94 3.45
N MET A 140 -15.58 -26.21 4.54
CA MET A 140 -16.67 -26.54 5.46
C MET A 140 -18.04 -26.27 4.82
N ALA A 141 -18.18 -25.21 4.04
CA ALA A 141 -19.40 -24.89 3.30
C ALA A 141 -19.71 -25.97 2.24
N GLN A 142 -18.69 -26.48 1.55
CA GLN A 142 -18.84 -27.60 0.62
C GLN A 142 -19.34 -28.86 1.34
N LYS A 143 -18.73 -29.23 2.47
CA LYS A 143 -19.18 -30.38 3.29
C LYS A 143 -20.61 -30.19 3.82
N PHE A 144 -20.96 -28.97 4.22
CA PHE A 144 -22.32 -28.66 4.66
C PHE A 144 -23.34 -28.86 3.54
N ASN A 145 -23.03 -28.41 2.32
CA ASN A 145 -23.88 -28.64 1.15
C ASN A 145 -24.03 -30.14 0.85
N GLU A 146 -22.96 -30.93 0.96
CA GLU A 146 -23.03 -32.40 0.82
C GLU A 146 -23.97 -33.03 1.87
N PHE A 147 -23.86 -32.62 3.14
CA PHE A 147 -24.76 -33.10 4.19
C PHE A 147 -26.21 -32.67 3.94
N GLN A 148 -26.43 -31.43 3.49
CA GLN A 148 -27.75 -30.92 3.17
C GLN A 148 -28.41 -31.74 2.05
N SER A 149 -27.70 -31.99 0.94
CA SER A 149 -28.21 -32.83 -0.15
C SER A 149 -28.51 -34.26 0.32
N ARG A 150 -27.69 -34.82 1.21
CA ARG A 150 -27.92 -36.16 1.77
C ARG A 150 -29.15 -36.20 2.70
N ILE A 151 -29.41 -35.15 3.46
CA ILE A 151 -30.61 -35.03 4.29
C ILE A 151 -31.85 -34.93 3.40
N GLU A 152 -31.80 -34.13 2.33
CA GLU A 152 -32.90 -34.00 1.36
C GLU A 152 -33.22 -35.32 0.66
N GLU A 153 -32.19 -36.07 0.25
CA GLU A 153 -32.33 -37.41 -0.33
C GLU A 153 -32.99 -38.39 0.67
N LEU A 154 -32.49 -38.43 1.91
CA LEU A 154 -33.07 -39.28 2.95
C LEU A 154 -34.51 -38.90 3.28
N ALA A 155 -34.84 -37.61 3.32
CA ALA A 155 -36.19 -37.12 3.54
C ALA A 155 -37.13 -37.54 2.40
N SER A 156 -36.67 -37.46 1.14
CA SER A 156 -37.42 -37.95 -0.02
C SER A 156 -37.66 -39.46 0.07
N ASN A 157 -36.64 -40.23 0.41
CA ASN A 157 -36.75 -41.69 0.59
C ASN A 157 -37.74 -42.05 1.71
N CYS A 158 -37.72 -41.34 2.85
CA CYS A 158 -38.68 -41.53 3.93
C CYS A 158 -40.12 -41.21 3.48
N LEU A 159 -40.32 -40.15 2.70
CA LEU A 159 -41.64 -39.79 2.16
C LEU A 159 -42.16 -40.86 1.18
N GLU A 160 -41.31 -41.37 0.29
CA GLU A 160 -41.67 -42.45 -0.62
C GLU A 160 -42.02 -43.73 0.14
N GLN A 161 -41.22 -44.08 1.15
CA GLN A 161 -41.49 -45.24 1.99
C GLN A 161 -42.79 -45.10 2.78
N SER A 162 -43.10 -43.90 3.29
CA SER A 162 -44.40 -43.61 3.93
C SER A 162 -45.56 -43.84 2.95
N ARG A 163 -45.45 -43.33 1.72
CA ARG A 163 -46.50 -43.53 0.69
C ARG A 163 -46.70 -45.01 0.35
N CYS A 164 -45.62 -45.77 0.22
CA CYS A 164 -45.71 -47.21 -0.01
C CYS A 164 -46.37 -47.93 1.18
N ASN A 165 -46.06 -47.52 2.41
CA ASN A 165 -46.66 -48.10 3.60
C ASN A 165 -48.16 -47.79 3.69
N ASP A 166 -48.54 -46.53 3.41
CA ASP A 166 -49.95 -46.10 3.35
C ASP A 166 -50.73 -46.89 2.30
N ALA A 167 -50.14 -47.09 1.10
CA ALA A 167 -50.73 -47.89 0.04
C ALA A 167 -50.94 -49.35 0.47
N LEU A 168 -49.92 -49.98 1.09
CA LEU A 168 -50.05 -51.34 1.62
C LEU A 168 -51.11 -51.44 2.71
N GLN A 169 -51.25 -50.41 3.55
CA GLN A 169 -52.25 -50.38 4.60
C GLN A 169 -53.67 -50.25 4.02
N ILE A 170 -53.85 -49.47 2.96
CA ILE A 170 -55.11 -49.38 2.20
C ILE A 170 -55.44 -50.73 1.55
N ASP A 171 -54.49 -51.36 0.86
CA ASP A 171 -54.68 -52.65 0.21
C ASP A 171 -55.03 -53.74 1.23
N LEU A 172 -54.36 -53.75 2.39
CA LEU A 172 -54.66 -54.67 3.48
C LEU A 172 -56.07 -54.44 4.05
N ALA A 173 -56.51 -53.19 4.17
CA ALA A 173 -57.87 -52.88 4.60
C ALA A 173 -58.91 -53.37 3.57
N LYS A 174 -58.65 -53.14 2.27
CA LYS A 174 -59.50 -53.61 1.18
C LYS A 174 -59.59 -55.14 1.15
N GLN A 175 -58.45 -55.83 1.27
CA GLN A 175 -58.41 -57.29 1.35
C GLN A 175 -59.18 -57.83 2.56
N LYS A 176 -59.13 -57.14 3.71
CA LYS A 176 -59.95 -57.50 4.87
C LYS A 176 -61.44 -57.35 4.59
N GLU A 177 -61.86 -56.25 3.97
CA GLU A 177 -63.25 -56.04 3.57
C GLU A 177 -63.72 -57.11 2.57
N GLU A 178 -62.91 -57.39 1.54
CA GLU A 178 -63.18 -58.47 0.58
C GLU A 178 -63.31 -59.83 1.28
N ASN A 179 -62.40 -60.16 2.20
CA ASN A 179 -62.49 -61.39 2.99
C ASN A 179 -63.75 -61.45 3.87
N GLU A 180 -64.20 -60.33 4.45
CA GLU A 180 -65.47 -60.27 5.18
C GLU A 180 -66.67 -60.50 4.25
N THR A 181 -66.65 -59.95 3.03
CA THR A 181 -67.70 -60.21 2.04
C THR A 181 -67.71 -61.66 1.59
N LEU A 182 -66.54 -62.24 1.29
CA LEU A 182 -66.40 -63.66 0.92
C LEU A 182 -66.87 -64.56 2.06
N THR A 183 -66.51 -64.25 3.30
CA THR A 183 -67.00 -64.94 4.49
C THR A 183 -68.54 -64.95 4.55
N LYS A 184 -69.18 -63.80 4.31
CA LYS A 184 -70.65 -63.71 4.25
C LYS A 184 -71.23 -64.55 3.10
N VAL A 185 -70.58 -64.55 1.93
CA VAL A 185 -70.97 -65.33 0.76
C VAL A 185 -70.86 -66.83 1.05
N ILE A 186 -69.71 -67.29 1.57
CA ILE A 186 -69.47 -68.67 1.99
C ILE A 186 -70.53 -69.12 2.98
N ASN A 187 -70.81 -68.30 4.02
CA ASN A 187 -71.86 -68.62 4.99
C ASN A 187 -73.23 -68.79 4.32
N LYS A 188 -73.63 -67.89 3.41
CA LYS A 188 -74.90 -68.01 2.67
C LYS A 188 -74.97 -69.25 1.79
N PHE A 189 -73.92 -69.54 1.03
CA PHE A 189 -73.88 -70.74 0.18
C PHE A 189 -73.93 -72.02 1.03
N TYR A 190 -73.24 -72.00 2.16
CA TYR A 190 -73.29 -73.10 3.13
C TYR A 190 -74.68 -73.26 3.76
N GLU A 191 -75.38 -72.17 4.10
CA GLU A 191 -76.78 -72.19 4.54
C GLU A 191 -77.72 -72.77 3.47
N ILE A 192 -77.56 -72.39 2.21
CA ILE A 192 -78.34 -72.93 1.07
C ILE A 192 -78.08 -74.44 0.92
N ARG A 193 -76.82 -74.86 0.97
CA ARG A 193 -76.41 -76.27 0.95
C ARG A 193 -77.03 -77.04 2.11
N GLN A 194 -76.97 -76.51 3.34
CA GLN A 194 -77.57 -77.11 4.52
C GLN A 194 -79.09 -77.24 4.40
N GLY A 195 -79.79 -76.24 3.84
CA GLY A 195 -81.22 -76.32 3.53
C GLY A 195 -81.60 -77.42 2.54
N THR A 196 -80.64 -77.92 1.76
CA THR A 196 -80.83 -78.97 0.75
C THR A 196 -80.45 -80.37 1.30
N ILE A 197 -79.52 -80.46 2.27
CA ILE A 197 -78.91 -81.72 2.74
C ILE A 197 -79.25 -82.07 4.22
N GLY A 198 -79.73 -81.12 5.04
CA GLY A 198 -80.46 -81.41 6.28
C GLY A 198 -79.66 -81.64 7.58
N GLU A 199 -78.35 -81.37 7.65
CA GLU A 199 -77.57 -81.48 8.89
C GLU A 199 -76.84 -80.17 9.25
N VAL A 200 -76.92 -79.79 10.53
CA VAL A 200 -76.39 -78.53 11.07
C VAL A 200 -75.39 -78.83 12.19
N GLU A 201 -74.10 -78.81 11.86
CA GLU A 201 -73.01 -78.62 12.81
C GLU A 201 -72.36 -77.26 12.59
N ASP A 202 -71.98 -76.61 13.70
CA ASP A 202 -71.31 -75.30 13.72
C ASP A 202 -69.85 -75.48 13.28
N ALA A 203 -69.63 -75.53 11.97
CA ALA A 203 -68.35 -75.77 11.34
C ALA A 203 -67.50 -74.49 11.25
N SER A 204 -66.17 -74.62 11.34
CA SER A 204 -65.27 -73.48 11.15
C SER A 204 -65.33 -72.96 9.69
N LEU A 205 -64.85 -71.74 9.43
CA LEU A 205 -64.93 -71.15 8.09
C LEU A 205 -64.18 -71.97 7.03
N ASP A 206 -63.05 -72.56 7.42
CA ASP A 206 -62.27 -73.47 6.56
C ASP A 206 -63.04 -74.76 6.26
N ASP A 207 -63.74 -75.32 7.25
CA ASP A 207 -64.58 -76.51 7.06
C ASP A 207 -65.76 -76.22 6.11
N LYS A 208 -66.40 -75.04 6.24
CA LYS A 208 -67.45 -74.59 5.33
C LYS A 208 -66.97 -74.46 3.89
N CYS A 209 -65.76 -73.91 3.70
CA CYS A 209 -65.13 -73.80 2.38
C CYS A 209 -64.82 -75.17 1.78
N ALA A 210 -64.21 -76.06 2.57
CA ALA A 210 -63.86 -77.41 2.13
C ALA A 210 -65.11 -78.19 1.67
N CYS A 211 -66.23 -78.04 2.39
CA CYS A 211 -67.51 -78.66 2.02
C CYS A 211 -68.05 -78.16 0.68
N LEU A 212 -68.07 -76.84 0.46
CA LEU A 212 -68.58 -76.23 -0.77
C LEU A 212 -67.69 -76.56 -1.99
N LEU A 213 -66.38 -76.66 -1.81
CA LEU A 213 -65.43 -77.02 -2.88
C LEU A 213 -65.54 -78.49 -3.31
N HIS A 214 -66.08 -79.36 -2.45
CA HIS A 214 -66.30 -80.77 -2.75
C HIS A 214 -67.69 -81.06 -3.36
N ASP A 215 -68.55 -80.05 -3.52
CA ASP A 215 -69.85 -80.23 -4.16
C ASP A 215 -69.70 -80.44 -5.69
N PRO A 216 -70.48 -81.37 -6.31
CA PRO A 216 -70.43 -81.60 -7.75
C PRO A 216 -70.87 -80.37 -8.54
N GLY A 217 -70.18 -80.02 -9.63
CA GLY A 217 -70.39 -78.78 -10.39
C GLY A 217 -71.81 -78.57 -10.97
N GLU A 218 -72.60 -79.63 -11.07
CA GLU A 218 -74.03 -79.59 -11.44
C GLU A 218 -74.92 -78.97 -10.34
N MET A 219 -74.46 -78.95 -9.09
CA MET A 219 -75.17 -78.38 -7.93
C MET A 219 -75.24 -76.84 -7.96
N TRP A 220 -74.28 -76.20 -8.64
CA TRP A 220 -74.09 -74.74 -8.58
C TRP A 220 -74.10 -74.05 -9.96
N SER A 221 -74.47 -74.77 -11.03
CA SER A 221 -74.46 -74.18 -12.38
C SER A 221 -75.70 -73.30 -12.64
N PHE A 222 -75.45 -72.02 -12.93
CA PHE A 222 -76.43 -71.12 -13.53
C PHE A 222 -75.70 -70.30 -14.62
N ASN A 223 -76.01 -70.57 -15.89
CA ASN A 223 -75.47 -69.84 -17.04
C ASN A 223 -76.32 -68.59 -17.29
N ASP A 224 -75.76 -67.39 -17.15
CA ASP A 224 -76.42 -66.18 -17.65
C ASP A 224 -75.45 -65.05 -18.08
N SER A 225 -75.98 -64.26 -19.02
CA SER A 225 -75.57 -63.08 -19.81
C SER A 225 -74.67 -61.97 -19.21
N SER A 226 -74.03 -62.20 -18.08
CA SER A 226 -73.10 -61.26 -17.41
C SER A 226 -71.71 -61.15 -18.08
N THR A 227 -71.33 -62.13 -18.90
CA THR A 227 -70.05 -62.18 -19.60
C THR A 227 -69.86 -61.02 -20.58
N ALA A 228 -70.95 -60.53 -21.19
CA ALA A 228 -70.88 -59.45 -22.19
C ALA A 228 -70.54 -58.08 -21.57
N LYS A 229 -71.06 -57.75 -20.36
CA LYS A 229 -70.70 -56.51 -19.65
C LYS A 229 -69.26 -56.52 -19.14
N TYR A 230 -68.78 -57.69 -18.70
CA TYR A 230 -67.40 -57.88 -18.29
C TYR A 230 -66.43 -57.72 -19.48
N ILE A 231 -66.78 -58.29 -20.64
CA ILE A 231 -66.00 -58.10 -21.88
C ILE A 231 -65.93 -56.62 -22.28
N SER A 232 -67.05 -55.88 -22.26
CA SER A 232 -67.03 -54.44 -22.58
C SER A 232 -66.21 -53.60 -21.58
N SER A 233 -66.26 -53.91 -20.28
CA SER A 233 -65.43 -53.24 -19.27
C SER A 233 -63.94 -53.51 -19.47
N LEU A 234 -63.56 -54.73 -19.88
CA LEU A 234 -62.18 -55.08 -20.20
C LEU A 234 -61.70 -54.41 -21.49
N GLU A 235 -62.58 -54.24 -22.48
CA GLU A 235 -62.26 -53.52 -23.72
C GLU A 235 -62.01 -52.02 -23.48
N GLU A 236 -62.81 -51.36 -22.63
CA GLU A 236 -62.58 -49.97 -22.22
C GLU A 236 -61.28 -49.80 -21.42
N GLU A 237 -60.96 -50.76 -20.55
CA GLU A 237 -59.71 -50.74 -19.79
C GLU A 237 -58.49 -50.98 -20.68
N LEU A 238 -58.60 -51.87 -21.68
CA LEU A 238 -57.59 -52.07 -22.71
C LEU A 238 -57.30 -50.79 -23.50
N GLU A 239 -58.32 -50.01 -23.83
CA GLU A 239 -58.15 -48.76 -24.57
C GLU A 239 -57.52 -47.65 -23.69
N ARG A 240 -57.85 -47.60 -22.40
CA ARG A 240 -57.14 -46.74 -21.43
C ARG A 240 -55.66 -47.13 -21.30
N VAL A 241 -55.35 -48.41 -21.25
CA VAL A 241 -53.96 -48.89 -21.22
C VAL A 241 -53.24 -48.53 -22.51
N ARG A 242 -53.85 -48.72 -23.68
CA ARG A 242 -53.26 -48.34 -24.97
C ARG A 242 -52.92 -46.85 -25.05
N SER A 243 -53.84 -45.98 -24.68
CA SER A 243 -53.58 -44.53 -24.63
C SER A 243 -52.46 -44.16 -23.65
N SER A 244 -52.38 -44.82 -22.49
CA SER A 244 -51.26 -44.63 -21.55
C SER A 244 -49.91 -45.08 -22.10
N VAL A 245 -49.89 -46.18 -22.87
CA VAL A 245 -48.68 -46.71 -23.52
C VAL A 245 -48.20 -45.78 -24.63
N ASP A 246 -49.10 -45.18 -25.39
CA ASP A 246 -48.75 -44.18 -26.40
C ASP A 246 -48.20 -42.89 -25.77
N ASP A 247 -48.75 -42.47 -24.63
CA ASP A 247 -48.21 -41.34 -23.85
C ASP A 247 -46.80 -41.63 -23.31
N LEU A 248 -46.56 -42.84 -22.81
CA LEU A 248 -45.23 -43.27 -22.37
C LEU A 248 -44.23 -43.33 -23.53
N ARG A 249 -44.65 -43.81 -24.72
CA ARG A 249 -43.83 -43.79 -25.94
C ARG A 249 -43.49 -42.36 -26.38
N ASN A 250 -44.43 -41.43 -26.26
CA ASN A 250 -44.19 -40.01 -26.53
C ASN A 250 -43.15 -39.42 -25.58
N LYS A 251 -43.29 -39.67 -24.27
CA LYS A 251 -42.31 -39.22 -23.25
C LYS A 251 -40.93 -39.83 -23.48
N LEU A 252 -40.85 -41.11 -23.84
CA LEU A 252 -39.58 -41.78 -24.15
C LEU A 252 -38.87 -41.12 -25.36
N ARG A 253 -39.62 -40.79 -26.42
CA ARG A 253 -39.08 -40.09 -27.59
C ARG A 253 -38.52 -38.71 -27.23
N VAL A 254 -39.27 -37.91 -26.47
CA VAL A 254 -38.80 -36.59 -26.02
C VAL A 254 -37.58 -36.72 -25.10
N GLY A 255 -37.58 -37.73 -24.21
CA GLY A 255 -36.43 -38.05 -23.37
C GLY A 255 -35.17 -38.35 -24.19
N LEU A 256 -35.29 -39.11 -25.28
CA LEU A 256 -34.18 -39.42 -26.18
C LEU A 256 -33.66 -38.18 -26.93
N GLU A 257 -34.54 -37.26 -27.32
CA GLU A 257 -34.14 -35.99 -27.95
C GLU A 257 -33.34 -35.10 -26.97
N ILE A 258 -33.79 -35.02 -25.71
CA ILE A 258 -33.08 -34.31 -24.64
C ILE A 258 -31.72 -34.96 -24.39
N GLU A 259 -31.66 -36.29 -24.27
CA GLU A 259 -30.42 -37.03 -24.06
C GLU A 259 -29.42 -36.78 -25.20
N ASN A 260 -29.89 -36.80 -26.45
CA ASN A 260 -29.05 -36.53 -27.62
C ASN A 260 -28.48 -35.10 -27.63
N HIS A 261 -29.30 -34.11 -27.25
CA HIS A 261 -28.85 -32.73 -27.12
C HIS A 261 -27.80 -32.57 -26.02
N LEU A 262 -28.02 -33.19 -24.86
CA LEU A 262 -27.06 -33.18 -23.75
C LEU A 262 -25.75 -33.86 -24.15
N LYS A 263 -25.80 -35.03 -24.78
CA LYS A 263 -24.61 -35.72 -25.32
C LYS A 263 -23.83 -34.84 -26.30
N LYS A 264 -24.52 -34.08 -27.17
CA LYS A 264 -23.87 -33.15 -28.10
C LYS A 264 -23.19 -31.99 -27.38
N LYS A 265 -23.83 -31.41 -26.36
CA LYS A 265 -23.25 -30.34 -25.52
C LYS A 265 -22.03 -30.84 -24.76
N VAL A 266 -22.10 -32.01 -24.12
CA VAL A 266 -20.99 -32.64 -23.39
C VAL A 266 -19.79 -32.85 -24.32
N ARG A 267 -19.99 -33.45 -25.50
CA ARG A 267 -18.90 -33.59 -26.50
C ARG A 267 -18.33 -32.24 -26.98
N GLY A 268 -19.12 -31.18 -26.97
CA GLY A 268 -18.66 -29.82 -27.25
C GLY A 268 -17.75 -29.29 -26.15
N LEU A 269 -18.15 -29.46 -24.89
CA LEU A 269 -17.38 -29.05 -23.72
C LEU A 269 -16.08 -29.86 -23.56
N GLU A 270 -16.13 -31.17 -23.78
CA GLU A 270 -14.95 -32.04 -23.75
C GLU A 270 -13.89 -31.59 -24.77
N ARG A 271 -14.30 -31.25 -26.00
CA ARG A 271 -13.39 -30.73 -27.01
C ARG A 271 -12.78 -29.39 -26.60
N LYS A 272 -13.57 -28.47 -26.05
CA LYS A 272 -13.07 -27.19 -25.54
C LYS A 272 -12.05 -27.39 -24.42
N LYS A 273 -12.33 -28.30 -23.49
CA LYS A 273 -11.44 -28.66 -22.39
C LYS A 273 -10.11 -29.23 -22.90
N ILE A 274 -10.16 -30.19 -23.83
CA ILE A 274 -8.94 -30.77 -24.42
C ILE A 274 -8.08 -29.69 -25.10
N THR A 275 -8.69 -28.76 -25.82
CA THR A 275 -7.97 -27.65 -26.47
C THR A 275 -7.36 -26.71 -25.44
N SER A 276 -8.10 -26.31 -24.40
CA SER A 276 -7.57 -25.43 -23.35
C SER A 276 -6.43 -26.10 -22.56
N ASP A 277 -6.58 -27.38 -22.20
CA ASP A 277 -5.57 -28.13 -21.46
C ASP A 277 -4.27 -28.24 -22.26
N ARG A 278 -4.37 -28.44 -23.59
CA ARG A 278 -3.21 -28.43 -24.48
C ARG A 278 -2.50 -27.08 -24.49
N MET A 279 -3.24 -25.98 -24.65
CA MET A 279 -2.66 -24.63 -24.65
C MET A 279 -1.97 -24.31 -23.33
N ILE A 280 -2.58 -24.70 -22.20
CA ILE A 280 -1.98 -24.51 -20.88
C ILE A 280 -0.70 -25.35 -20.77
N LEU A 281 -0.73 -26.61 -21.18
CA LEU A 281 0.45 -27.47 -21.14
C LEU A 281 1.60 -26.87 -21.97
N ASP A 282 1.33 -26.43 -23.19
CA ASP A 282 2.32 -25.82 -24.08
C ASP A 282 2.95 -24.58 -23.42
N ARG A 283 2.14 -23.66 -22.88
CA ARG A 283 2.64 -22.47 -22.17
C ARG A 283 3.45 -22.80 -20.92
N VAL A 284 3.03 -23.80 -20.15
CA VAL A 284 3.79 -24.24 -18.97
C VAL A 284 5.11 -24.90 -19.38
N THR A 285 5.14 -25.64 -20.49
CA THR A 285 6.40 -26.20 -21.02
C THR A 285 7.35 -25.12 -21.51
N GLU A 286 6.87 -24.10 -22.22
CA GLU A 286 7.67 -22.92 -22.61
C GLU A 286 8.26 -22.22 -21.38
N LEU A 287 7.44 -21.96 -20.35
CA LEU A 287 7.92 -21.33 -19.12
C LEU A 287 8.99 -22.16 -18.41
N ARG A 288 8.82 -23.49 -18.35
CA ARG A 288 9.83 -24.39 -17.79
C ARG A 288 11.12 -24.36 -18.59
N HIS A 289 11.04 -24.28 -19.91
CA HIS A 289 12.21 -24.15 -20.78
C HIS A 289 12.96 -22.85 -20.48
N TYR A 290 12.26 -21.71 -20.48
CA TYR A 290 12.86 -20.42 -20.14
C TYR A 290 13.49 -20.41 -18.75
N HIS A 291 12.81 -20.98 -17.75
CA HIS A 291 13.37 -21.06 -16.39
C HIS A 291 14.65 -21.90 -16.37
N SER A 292 14.67 -23.03 -17.06
CA SER A 292 15.86 -23.88 -17.15
C SER A 292 17.02 -23.16 -17.84
N GLU A 293 16.75 -22.41 -18.91
CA GLU A 293 17.76 -21.64 -19.63
C GLU A 293 18.37 -20.55 -18.74
N HIS A 294 17.55 -19.73 -18.10
CA HIS A 294 18.02 -18.70 -17.17
C HIS A 294 18.81 -19.30 -16.00
N LYS A 295 18.36 -20.43 -15.46
CA LYS A 295 19.07 -21.13 -14.39
C LYS A 295 20.48 -21.53 -14.83
N VAL A 296 20.64 -22.06 -16.04
CA VAL A 296 21.95 -22.42 -16.60
C VAL A 296 22.81 -21.17 -16.81
N GLN A 297 22.26 -20.09 -17.36
CA GLN A 297 22.97 -18.83 -17.56
C GLN A 297 23.47 -18.23 -16.22
N ILE A 298 22.61 -18.19 -15.20
CA ILE A 298 22.98 -17.73 -13.85
C ILE A 298 24.07 -18.61 -13.25
N MET A 299 23.94 -19.95 -13.37
CA MET A 299 24.95 -20.88 -12.87
C MET A 299 26.32 -20.65 -13.52
N ASN A 300 26.35 -20.45 -14.84
CA ASN A 300 27.57 -20.16 -15.58
C ASN A 300 28.21 -18.84 -15.13
N LEU A 301 27.41 -17.78 -14.96
CA LEU A 301 27.91 -16.49 -14.43
C LEU A 301 28.54 -16.64 -13.04
N LEU A 302 27.87 -17.36 -12.14
CA LEU A 302 28.38 -17.63 -10.79
C LEU A 302 29.68 -18.45 -10.82
N ASP A 303 29.80 -19.43 -11.71
CA ASP A 303 31.03 -20.24 -11.83
C ASP A 303 32.19 -19.44 -12.43
N MET A 304 31.91 -18.51 -13.36
CA MET A 304 32.92 -17.56 -13.86
C MET A 304 33.41 -16.63 -12.73
N GLU A 305 32.49 -16.03 -11.97
CA GLU A 305 32.84 -15.14 -10.84
C GLU A 305 33.62 -15.90 -9.76
N LYS A 306 33.20 -17.12 -9.43
CA LYS A 306 33.95 -18.02 -8.54
C LYS A 306 35.36 -18.27 -9.05
N SER A 307 35.53 -18.50 -10.34
CA SER A 307 36.84 -18.70 -10.98
C SER A 307 37.70 -17.43 -10.95
N HIS A 308 37.11 -16.24 -11.11
CA HIS A 308 37.80 -14.96 -10.99
C HIS A 308 38.29 -14.72 -9.57
N ILE A 309 37.40 -14.91 -8.58
CA ILE A 309 37.75 -14.79 -7.16
C ILE A 309 38.87 -15.77 -6.82
N LYS A 310 38.77 -17.02 -7.27
CA LYS A 310 39.82 -18.03 -7.04
C LYS A 310 41.17 -17.60 -7.59
N ARG A 311 41.24 -17.12 -8.84
CA ARG A 311 42.48 -16.59 -9.42
C ARG A 311 43.04 -15.41 -8.65
N PHE A 312 42.17 -14.52 -8.18
CA PHE A 312 42.59 -13.37 -7.37
C PHE A 312 43.16 -13.81 -6.02
N VAL A 313 42.52 -14.78 -5.35
CA VAL A 313 43.03 -15.38 -4.12
C VAL A 313 44.38 -16.04 -4.35
N GLU A 314 44.52 -16.86 -5.40
CA GLU A 314 45.80 -17.48 -5.77
C GLU A 314 46.90 -16.43 -6.02
N LEU A 315 46.57 -15.31 -6.68
CA LEU A 315 47.49 -14.20 -6.90
C LEU A 315 47.91 -13.52 -5.59
N VAL A 316 46.96 -13.31 -4.66
CA VAL A 316 47.23 -12.73 -3.34
C VAL A 316 48.09 -13.69 -2.51
N GLU A 317 47.78 -14.98 -2.49
CA GLU A 317 48.58 -16.01 -1.81
C GLU A 317 50.01 -16.06 -2.36
N GLU A 318 50.17 -16.00 -3.68
CA GLU A 318 51.49 -15.94 -4.31
C GLU A 318 52.26 -14.68 -3.91
N LYS A 319 51.57 -13.53 -3.80
CA LYS A 319 52.18 -12.30 -3.29
C LYS A 319 52.59 -12.43 -1.83
N ILE A 320 51.77 -13.04 -0.98
CA ILE A 320 52.10 -13.32 0.43
C ILE A 320 53.33 -14.23 0.53
N ARG A 321 53.39 -15.31 -0.27
CA ARG A 321 54.59 -16.19 -0.33
C ARG A 321 55.84 -15.43 -0.77
N GLN A 322 55.73 -14.49 -1.71
CA GLN A 322 56.83 -13.62 -2.11
C GLN A 322 57.29 -12.68 -0.98
N PHE A 323 56.37 -12.22 -0.13
CA PHE A 323 56.73 -11.46 1.08
C PHE A 323 57.40 -12.33 2.15
N ASP A 324 56.92 -13.57 2.36
CA ASP A 324 57.56 -14.52 3.30
C ASP A 324 58.97 -14.93 2.84
N ALA A 325 59.17 -15.15 1.54
CA ALA A 325 60.50 -15.43 0.97
C ALA A 325 61.47 -14.23 1.09
N ARG A 326 60.94 -13.00 1.09
CA ARG A 326 61.71 -11.77 1.33
C ARG A 326 61.87 -11.46 2.83
N GLY A 327 61.11 -12.13 3.69
CA GLY A 327 61.05 -11.98 5.15
C GLY A 327 61.94 -12.95 5.94
N GLN A 328 62.69 -13.85 5.31
CA GLN A 328 63.75 -14.64 5.97
C GLN A 328 64.96 -13.77 6.33
N ASN A 329 64.77 -12.76 7.18
CA ASN A 329 65.86 -12.13 7.93
C ASN A 329 65.42 -11.42 9.21
N VAL A 330 64.27 -11.78 9.81
CA VAL A 330 63.94 -11.30 11.15
C VAL A 330 63.36 -12.45 11.96
N HIS A 331 64.24 -13.07 12.76
CA HIS A 331 63.88 -13.99 13.82
C HIS A 331 63.05 -13.22 14.85
N CYS A 332 61.81 -13.61 15.09
CA CYS A 332 61.07 -13.17 16.28
C CYS A 332 60.50 -14.39 16.99
N VAL A 333 61.08 -14.64 18.17
CA VAL A 333 60.67 -15.60 19.17
C VAL A 333 59.32 -15.17 19.73
N LEU A 334 58.27 -15.99 19.59
CA LEU A 334 57.13 -16.01 20.51
C LEU A 334 56.43 -17.38 20.36
N LYS A 335 56.43 -18.15 21.45
CA LYS A 335 55.74 -19.44 21.58
C LYS A 335 54.21 -19.23 21.60
N PRO A 336 53.39 -20.10 20.99
CA PRO A 336 51.96 -20.15 21.25
C PRO A 336 51.67 -21.08 22.43
N ASP A 337 50.87 -20.57 23.36
CA ASP A 337 50.32 -21.25 24.54
C ASP A 337 49.20 -22.21 24.10
N GLU A 338 49.23 -23.43 24.63
CA GLU A 338 48.23 -24.48 24.42
C GLU A 338 46.99 -24.16 25.27
N TYR A 339 45.82 -24.02 24.63
CA TYR A 339 44.54 -24.19 25.31
C TYR A 339 43.63 -25.11 24.50
N GLU A 340 43.37 -26.25 25.11
CA GLU A 340 42.50 -27.35 24.70
C GLU A 340 41.03 -26.90 24.62
N HIS A 341 40.35 -27.25 23.53
CA HIS A 341 38.91 -27.50 23.57
C HIS A 341 38.65 -28.90 23.01
N VAL A 342 38.44 -29.81 23.95
CA VAL A 342 38.03 -31.21 23.77
C VAL A 342 36.60 -31.24 23.26
N ASP A 343 36.40 -31.77 22.06
CA ASP A 343 35.11 -32.07 21.46
C ASP A 343 34.73 -33.53 21.78
N VAL A 344 33.67 -33.74 22.57
CA VAL A 344 33.23 -35.07 23.04
C VAL A 344 32.04 -35.53 22.20
N HIS A 345 32.33 -36.28 21.13
CA HIS A 345 31.38 -37.23 20.56
C HIS A 345 31.61 -38.60 21.19
N LEU A 346 30.64 -39.08 21.97
CA LEU A 346 30.58 -40.46 22.43
C LEU A 346 29.30 -41.12 21.91
N SER A 347 29.43 -41.76 20.75
CA SER A 347 28.62 -42.91 20.36
C SER A 347 29.32 -44.18 20.83
N THR A 348 28.69 -45.00 21.67
CA THR A 348 28.97 -46.45 21.66
C THR A 348 27.77 -47.21 22.22
N ASP A 349 27.14 -47.93 21.29
CA ASP A 349 26.16 -48.98 21.46
C ASP A 349 26.86 -50.25 21.97
N ALA A 350 26.28 -50.97 22.95
CA ALA A 350 26.73 -52.31 23.32
C ALA A 350 25.60 -53.10 24.00
N GLU A 351 25.13 -54.11 23.28
CA GLU A 351 24.23 -55.19 23.72
C GLU A 351 24.80 -55.96 24.93
N ALA A 352 23.91 -56.39 25.83
CA ALA A 352 24.15 -57.52 26.72
C ALA A 352 22.82 -58.25 27.01
N GLU A 353 22.66 -59.43 26.39
CA GLU A 353 21.70 -60.47 26.77
C GLU A 353 21.98 -60.97 28.20
N LEU A 354 20.94 -61.06 29.04
CA LEU A 354 20.87 -62.06 30.11
C LEU A 354 19.42 -62.53 30.30
N VAL A 355 19.19 -63.81 30.04
CA VAL A 355 17.96 -64.54 30.36
C VAL A 355 17.98 -64.95 31.84
N SER A 356 16.88 -64.70 32.56
CA SER A 356 16.52 -65.51 33.75
C SER A 356 15.00 -65.54 33.92
N LYS A 357 14.44 -66.76 33.86
CA LYS A 357 13.04 -67.10 34.13
C LYS A 357 12.75 -67.04 35.63
N GLY A 358 11.57 -66.52 36.00
CA GLY A 358 10.88 -66.83 37.26
C GLY A 358 10.42 -65.59 38.03
N ASP A 359 9.19 -65.13 37.80
CA ASP A 359 8.11 -65.28 38.79
C ASP A 359 6.82 -64.55 38.35
N MET A 360 5.80 -65.36 38.11
CA MET A 360 4.45 -65.00 37.63
C MET A 360 3.57 -64.49 38.78
N LEU A 361 4.08 -63.61 39.64
CA LEU A 361 3.33 -63.04 40.78
C LEU A 361 3.60 -61.55 41.04
N ASN A 362 4.19 -60.81 40.09
CA ASN A 362 4.49 -59.37 40.24
C ASN A 362 3.86 -58.44 39.18
N LEU A 363 2.97 -58.94 38.31
CA LEU A 363 2.35 -58.09 37.28
C LEU A 363 1.45 -56.99 37.88
N ASN A 364 0.63 -57.30 38.89
CA ASN A 364 -0.37 -56.35 39.38
C ASN A 364 0.20 -55.16 40.17
N ILE A 365 1.41 -55.27 40.75
CA ILE A 365 2.07 -54.19 41.50
C ILE A 365 2.96 -53.34 40.59
N ALA A 366 3.56 -53.95 39.56
CA ALA A 366 4.33 -53.23 38.55
C ALA A 366 3.42 -52.40 37.63
N GLU A 367 2.26 -52.95 37.26
CA GLU A 367 1.27 -52.27 36.39
C GLU A 367 0.59 -51.10 37.12
N THR A 368 0.27 -51.23 38.41
CA THR A 368 -0.24 -50.10 39.21
C THR A 368 0.81 -49.02 39.48
N LYS A 369 2.09 -49.38 39.66
CA LYS A 369 3.19 -48.39 39.76
C LYS A 369 3.50 -47.73 38.43
N ALA A 370 3.41 -48.46 37.31
CA ALA A 370 3.56 -47.91 35.98
C ALA A 370 2.46 -46.91 35.66
N HIS A 371 1.19 -47.23 35.95
CA HIS A 371 0.07 -46.30 35.82
C HIS A 371 0.18 -45.08 36.76
N ALA A 372 0.72 -45.25 37.97
CA ALA A 372 0.97 -44.11 38.87
C ALA A 372 2.11 -43.20 38.36
N ALA A 373 3.16 -43.78 37.78
CA ALA A 373 4.26 -43.04 37.17
C ALA A 373 3.84 -42.34 35.87
N GLU A 374 3.00 -42.98 35.06
CA GLU A 374 2.41 -42.43 33.84
C GLU A 374 1.43 -41.29 34.16
N ALA A 375 0.57 -41.46 35.18
CA ALA A 375 -0.29 -40.40 35.68
C ALA A 375 0.50 -39.20 36.25
N LEU A 376 1.62 -39.44 36.93
CA LEU A 376 2.52 -38.39 37.41
C LEU A 376 3.21 -37.66 36.23
N ALA A 377 3.67 -38.41 35.22
CA ALA A 377 4.30 -37.84 34.03
C ALA A 377 3.30 -36.98 33.24
N GLN A 378 2.06 -37.45 33.10
CA GLN A 378 0.99 -36.71 32.46
C GLN A 378 0.60 -35.46 33.25
N ALA A 379 0.50 -35.55 34.59
CA ALA A 379 0.27 -34.40 35.45
C ALA A 379 1.40 -33.37 35.39
N LEU A 380 2.67 -33.81 35.29
CA LEU A 380 3.81 -32.93 35.08
C LEU A 380 3.78 -32.26 33.71
N GLN A 381 3.43 -32.99 32.66
CA GLN A 381 3.29 -32.46 31.31
C GLN A 381 2.17 -31.41 31.23
N GLU A 382 1.02 -31.68 31.87
CA GLU A 382 -0.08 -30.73 32.01
C GLU A 382 0.33 -29.50 32.84
N LYS A 383 1.14 -29.68 33.89
CA LYS A 383 1.67 -28.54 34.67
C LYS A 383 2.65 -27.67 33.87
N VAL A 384 3.48 -28.28 33.04
CA VAL A 384 4.40 -27.57 32.15
C VAL A 384 3.62 -26.84 31.05
N ALA A 385 2.61 -27.48 30.47
CA ALA A 385 1.75 -26.86 29.48
C ALA A 385 0.97 -25.67 30.05
N THR A 386 0.43 -25.80 31.27
CA THR A 386 -0.27 -24.70 31.96
C THR A 386 0.67 -23.56 32.34
N LEU A 387 1.91 -23.84 32.77
CA LEU A 387 2.92 -22.80 33.04
C LEU A 387 3.37 -22.08 31.77
N LEU A 388 3.51 -22.77 30.63
CA LEU A 388 3.79 -22.15 29.33
C LEU A 388 2.66 -21.22 28.89
N LEU A 389 1.40 -21.66 29.04
CA LEU A 389 0.24 -20.82 28.77
C LEU A 389 0.20 -19.59 29.67
N LEU A 390 0.51 -19.74 30.97
CA LEU A 390 0.58 -18.61 31.90
C LEU A 390 1.71 -17.63 31.53
N SER A 391 2.88 -18.14 31.15
CA SER A 391 4.00 -17.32 30.69
C SER A 391 3.66 -16.53 29.43
N GLN A 392 2.99 -17.14 28.46
CA GLN A 392 2.53 -16.45 27.25
C GLN A 392 1.45 -15.41 27.56
N GLN A 393 0.56 -15.70 28.52
CA GLN A 393 -0.44 -14.74 28.99
C GLN A 393 0.20 -13.51 29.65
N GLU A 394 1.23 -13.71 30.47
CA GLU A 394 1.98 -12.63 31.11
C GLU A 394 2.74 -11.76 30.09
N GLU A 395 3.34 -12.39 29.08
CA GLU A 395 4.00 -11.68 27.98
C GLU A 395 3.02 -10.85 27.15
N ARG A 396 1.84 -11.40 26.81
CA ARG A 396 0.76 -10.64 26.16
C ARG A 396 0.30 -9.46 27.00
N HIS A 397 0.11 -9.67 28.31
CA HIS A 397 -0.28 -8.59 29.21
C HIS A 397 0.76 -7.47 29.29
N LEU A 398 2.05 -7.82 29.29
CA LEU A 398 3.14 -6.84 29.29
C LEU A 398 3.20 -6.06 27.97
N LEU A 399 3.05 -6.75 26.83
CA LEU A 399 2.99 -6.12 25.51
C LEU A 399 1.78 -5.18 25.38
N GLU A 400 0.60 -5.62 25.80
CA GLU A 400 -0.62 -4.81 25.80
C GLU A 400 -0.46 -3.56 26.67
N LYS A 401 0.15 -3.69 27.85
CA LYS A 401 0.46 -2.56 28.73
C LYS A 401 1.43 -1.57 28.06
N ASN A 402 2.45 -2.05 27.37
CA ASN A 402 3.42 -1.20 26.68
C ASN A 402 2.79 -0.48 25.47
N ILE A 403 1.96 -1.18 24.70
CA ILE A 403 1.22 -0.61 23.57
C ILE A 403 0.25 0.46 24.07
N ASN A 404 -0.51 0.17 25.13
CA ASN A 404 -1.43 1.13 25.74
C ASN A 404 -0.70 2.37 26.28
N ALA A 405 0.48 2.21 26.88
CA ALA A 405 1.30 3.34 27.33
C ALA A 405 1.82 4.20 26.16
N ALA A 406 2.22 3.57 25.05
CA ALA A 406 2.66 4.26 23.84
C ALA A 406 1.50 5.01 23.15
N LEU A 407 0.33 4.38 23.07
CA LEU A 407 -0.89 4.99 22.56
C LEU A 407 -1.32 6.19 23.41
N GLN A 408 -1.30 6.05 24.75
CA GLN A 408 -1.62 7.16 25.65
C GLN A 408 -0.67 8.35 25.43
N LYS A 409 0.64 8.09 25.30
CA LYS A 409 1.63 9.14 25.00
C LYS A 409 1.35 9.84 23.67
N LYS A 410 0.88 9.11 22.65
CA LYS A 410 0.50 9.67 21.35
C LYS A 410 -0.78 10.51 21.44
N VAL A 411 -1.76 10.07 22.22
CA VAL A 411 -2.97 10.86 22.50
C VAL A 411 -2.59 12.18 23.19
N ASP A 412 -1.74 12.14 24.23
CA ASP A 412 -1.31 13.35 24.94
C ASP A 412 -0.49 14.30 24.04
N GLU A 413 0.31 13.75 23.11
CA GLU A 413 1.05 14.53 22.11
C GLU A 413 0.11 15.21 21.11
N LEU A 414 -0.88 14.49 20.60
CA LEU A 414 -1.89 15.04 19.69
C LEU A 414 -2.73 16.12 20.38
N GLN A 415 -3.11 15.93 21.64
CA GLN A 415 -3.82 16.93 22.43
C GLN A 415 -2.97 18.21 22.61
N ARG A 416 -1.67 18.09 22.91
CA ARG A 416 -0.75 19.24 22.98
C ARG A 416 -0.62 19.97 21.65
N ASN A 417 -0.47 19.23 20.55
CA ASN A 417 -0.36 19.80 19.22
C ASN A 417 -1.65 20.52 18.81
N LEU A 418 -2.81 19.94 19.11
CA LEU A 418 -4.10 20.57 18.85
C LEU A 418 -4.23 21.88 19.64
N LEU A 419 -3.84 21.89 20.91
CA LEU A 419 -3.86 23.09 21.74
C LEU A 419 -2.92 24.18 21.18
N GLN A 420 -1.73 23.79 20.74
CA GLN A 420 -0.78 24.72 20.12
C GLN A 420 -1.32 25.30 18.81
N VAL A 421 -1.82 24.47 17.90
CA VAL A 421 -2.39 24.93 16.61
C VAL A 421 -3.60 25.82 16.84
N THR A 422 -4.42 25.51 17.86
CA THR A 422 -5.55 26.35 18.25
C THR A 422 -5.09 27.71 18.75
N ASN A 423 -4.09 27.75 19.62
CA ASN A 423 -3.51 28.99 20.12
C ASN A 423 -2.86 29.83 19.01
N GLU A 424 -2.13 29.19 18.09
CA GLU A 424 -1.54 29.87 16.93
C GLU A 424 -2.62 30.41 15.99
N LYS A 425 -3.69 29.66 15.74
CA LYS A 425 -4.84 30.11 14.95
C LYS A 425 -5.56 31.29 15.61
N VAL A 426 -5.80 31.25 16.92
CA VAL A 426 -6.39 32.37 17.68
C VAL A 426 -5.49 33.60 17.60
N LYS A 427 -4.17 33.44 17.72
CA LYS A 427 -3.21 34.54 17.59
C LYS A 427 -3.23 35.14 16.18
N ALA A 428 -3.24 34.31 15.14
CA ALA A 428 -3.34 34.78 13.75
C ALA A 428 -4.65 35.52 13.48
N LEU A 429 -5.78 35.04 14.03
CA LEU A 429 -7.07 35.70 13.94
C LEU A 429 -7.09 37.05 14.68
N LEU A 430 -6.44 37.14 15.85
CA LEU A 430 -6.28 38.40 16.58
C LEU A 430 -5.42 39.41 15.80
N GLU A 431 -4.31 38.96 15.21
CA GLU A 431 -3.46 39.81 14.36
C GLU A 431 -4.23 40.28 13.11
N LEU A 432 -4.99 39.40 12.47
CA LEU A 432 -5.85 39.73 11.34
C LEU A 432 -6.91 40.77 11.72
N ALA A 433 -7.55 40.64 12.89
CA ALA A 433 -8.50 41.61 13.40
C ALA A 433 -7.83 42.98 13.65
N GLN A 434 -6.61 43.00 14.18
CA GLN A 434 -5.84 44.24 14.35
C GLN A 434 -5.46 44.87 13.01
N PHE A 435 -5.06 44.08 12.01
CA PHE A 435 -4.78 44.59 10.66
C PHE A 435 -6.03 45.16 10.00
N LYS A 436 -7.18 44.49 10.13
CA LYS A 436 -8.46 44.99 9.60
C LYS A 436 -8.85 46.33 10.24
N ARG A 437 -8.64 46.49 11.54
CA ARG A 437 -8.89 47.77 12.24
C ARG A 437 -7.94 48.88 11.79
N LYS A 438 -6.65 48.57 11.58
CA LYS A 438 -5.67 49.53 11.03
C LYS A 438 -6.02 49.93 9.60
N TYR A 439 -6.45 48.99 8.78
CA TYR A 439 -6.90 49.24 7.41
C TYR A 439 -8.14 50.16 7.39
N GLN A 440 -9.13 49.90 8.25
CA GLN A 440 -10.30 50.78 8.39
C GLN A 440 -9.92 52.20 8.84
N LEU A 441 -9.01 52.34 9.81
CA LEU A 441 -8.46 53.64 10.23
C LEU A 441 -7.73 54.39 9.10
N LEU A 442 -6.96 53.66 8.29
CA LEU A 442 -6.30 54.21 7.09
C LEU A 442 -7.32 54.63 6.03
N GLN A 443 -8.36 53.83 5.81
CA GLN A 443 -9.44 54.13 4.88
C GLN A 443 -10.27 55.35 5.35
N GLU A 444 -10.54 55.49 6.65
CA GLU A 444 -11.15 56.69 7.24
C GLU A 444 -10.22 57.91 7.12
N LYS A 445 -8.91 57.76 7.33
CA LYS A 445 -7.94 58.84 7.13
C LYS A 445 -7.91 59.33 5.68
N ILE A 446 -7.86 58.41 4.71
CA ILE A 446 -7.91 58.75 3.28
C ILE A 446 -9.25 59.42 2.94
N ASN A 447 -10.36 58.90 3.45
CA ASN A 447 -11.68 59.52 3.24
C ASN A 447 -11.81 60.91 3.92
N ASN A 448 -11.10 61.15 5.03
CA ASN A 448 -11.05 62.45 5.70
C ASN A 448 -10.07 63.42 5.03
N GLU A 449 -8.94 62.94 4.50
CA GLU A 449 -8.00 63.70 3.67
C GLU A 449 -8.64 64.12 2.35
N VAL A 450 -9.48 63.27 1.73
CA VAL A 450 -10.29 63.62 0.55
C VAL A 450 -11.40 64.64 0.90
N LYS A 451 -11.86 64.69 2.15
CA LYS A 451 -12.82 65.70 2.64
C LYS A 451 -12.16 67.02 3.10
N GLN A 452 -10.87 67.01 3.44
CA GLN A 452 -10.09 68.21 3.79
C GLN A 452 -9.22 68.76 2.64
N GLY A 453 -9.05 68.01 1.56
CA GLY A 453 -8.24 68.37 0.39
C GLY A 453 -8.98 69.21 -0.64
N ASN A 454 -9.31 70.46 -0.30
CA ASN A 454 -9.44 71.53 -1.29
C ASN A 454 -8.65 72.80 -0.91
N VAL A 455 -7.77 72.73 0.09
CA VAL A 455 -6.87 73.83 0.46
C VAL A 455 -5.54 73.24 0.94
N LEU A 456 -4.46 73.49 0.20
CA LEU A 456 -3.03 73.17 0.43
C LEU A 456 -2.40 72.23 -0.62
N ALA A 457 -2.40 72.67 -1.88
CA ALA A 457 -1.62 72.06 -2.95
C ALA A 457 -0.24 72.72 -3.18
N GLU A 458 0.28 73.57 -2.27
CA GLU A 458 1.41 74.45 -2.65
C GLU A 458 2.61 74.52 -1.71
N VAL A 459 2.68 73.85 -0.57
CA VAL A 459 3.85 73.98 0.32
C VAL A 459 4.19 72.68 1.02
N ALA A 460 5.13 71.90 0.47
CA ALA A 460 6.16 71.16 1.24
C ALA A 460 7.07 70.32 0.33
N ASP A 461 7.69 70.94 -0.68
CA ASP A 461 8.73 70.28 -1.50
C ASP A 461 10.13 70.32 -0.84
N ARG A 462 10.22 70.49 0.49
CA ARG A 462 11.51 70.48 1.24
C ARG A 462 11.30 70.17 2.72
N ARG A 463 11.32 68.87 3.07
CA ARG A 463 11.92 68.31 4.30
C ARG A 463 11.48 66.85 4.49
N ILE A 464 12.24 65.90 3.94
CA ILE A 464 12.45 64.58 4.58
C ILE A 464 13.90 64.15 4.32
N ALA A 465 14.81 64.70 5.12
CA ALA A 465 16.04 63.99 5.46
C ALA A 465 15.72 63.11 6.68
N THR A 466 16.18 61.85 6.61
CA THR A 466 16.36 60.90 7.71
C THR A 466 15.13 60.58 8.58
N TYR A 467 14.48 59.46 8.27
CA TYR A 467 14.22 58.43 9.28
C TYR A 467 14.27 57.06 8.64
N GLU A 468 15.31 56.31 9.02
CA GLU A 468 15.43 54.87 8.83
C GLU A 468 14.15 54.17 9.29
N ARG A 469 13.51 53.43 8.38
CA ARG A 469 12.83 52.19 8.76
C ARG A 469 12.70 51.24 7.57
N ASP A 470 13.80 51.10 6.83
CA ASP A 470 13.95 50.01 5.88
C ASP A 470 14.40 48.77 6.67
N GLY A 471 13.44 47.92 7.07
CA GLY A 471 13.74 46.76 7.92
C GLY A 471 12.57 46.00 8.54
N LYS A 472 11.32 46.46 8.39
CA LYS A 472 10.14 45.76 8.95
C LYS A 472 9.19 45.10 7.96
N LEU A 473 9.25 45.41 6.66
CA LEU A 473 8.43 44.69 5.67
C LEU A 473 9.15 43.49 5.03
N LYS A 474 10.49 43.51 4.91
CA LYS A 474 11.26 42.38 4.36
C LYS A 474 11.39 41.19 5.33
N SER A 475 11.13 41.38 6.62
CA SER A 475 11.24 40.33 7.66
C SER A 475 9.94 39.58 7.95
N LEU A 476 8.79 40.11 7.52
CA LEU A 476 7.49 39.44 7.69
C LEU A 476 7.13 38.53 6.50
N LEU A 477 7.63 38.82 5.30
CA LEU A 477 7.42 37.98 4.11
C LEU A 477 8.42 36.83 3.98
N LYS A 478 9.47 36.79 4.81
CA LYS A 478 10.48 35.72 4.79
C LYS A 478 10.22 34.58 5.79
N LYS A 479 9.21 34.63 6.66
CA LYS A 479 9.07 33.65 7.76
C LYS A 479 7.75 32.89 7.87
N THR A 480 6.81 32.99 6.93
CA THR A 480 5.55 32.24 7.04
C THR A 480 5.07 31.66 5.70
N TYR A 481 5.22 30.33 5.60
CA TYR A 481 4.34 29.40 4.88
C TYR A 481 4.25 29.41 3.35
N LEU A 482 5.38 29.32 2.63
CA LEU A 482 5.36 28.92 1.21
C LEU A 482 6.56 28.07 0.76
N ARG A 483 7.24 27.40 1.70
CA ARG A 483 8.37 26.51 1.40
C ARG A 483 8.18 25.03 1.80
N ARG A 484 6.93 24.62 2.11
CA ARG A 484 6.57 23.22 2.45
C ARG A 484 5.77 22.50 1.35
N TRP A 485 5.39 23.18 0.28
CA TRP A 485 4.51 22.59 -0.76
C TRP A 485 5.12 22.52 -2.16
N VAL A 486 6.36 22.95 -2.36
CA VAL A 486 7.08 22.74 -3.62
C VAL A 486 8.49 22.29 -3.26
N GLY A 487 8.76 21.00 -3.44
CA GLY A 487 10.13 20.49 -3.46
C GLY A 487 10.79 20.99 -4.74
N ALA A 488 11.89 21.72 -4.60
CA ALA A 488 12.89 21.87 -5.64
C ALA A 488 14.26 21.70 -4.99
N PRO A 489 15.13 20.82 -5.52
CA PRO A 489 16.51 20.74 -5.12
C PRO A 489 17.27 21.87 -5.80
N ASP A 490 17.97 22.70 -5.02
CA ASP A 490 19.06 23.51 -5.57
C ASP A 490 20.31 22.63 -5.57
N THR A 491 20.88 22.36 -6.75
CA THR A 491 22.30 22.08 -6.88
C THR A 491 22.82 22.92 -8.03
N GLY A 492 23.58 23.97 -7.70
CA GLY A 492 24.44 24.62 -8.66
C GLY A 492 25.57 23.67 -9.05
N GLY A 493 25.73 23.43 -10.34
CA GLY A 493 26.82 22.65 -10.91
C GLY A 493 26.58 22.42 -12.39
N ASN A 494 27.49 22.92 -13.22
CA ASN A 494 27.49 22.85 -14.69
C ASN A 494 27.06 21.49 -15.25
N GLU A 495 26.23 21.50 -16.29
CA GLU A 495 26.51 20.97 -17.64
C GLU A 495 25.22 20.96 -18.47
N ALA A 496 25.41 20.78 -19.77
CA ALA A 496 24.48 21.10 -20.83
C ALA A 496 23.29 20.13 -20.99
N GLU A 497 22.36 20.58 -21.83
CA GLU A 497 21.42 19.80 -22.64
C GLU A 497 19.95 19.61 -22.16
N ALA A 498 19.07 19.91 -23.13
CA ALA A 498 17.69 19.47 -23.33
C ALA A 498 16.61 19.89 -22.31
N SER A 499 15.84 20.91 -22.69
CA SER A 499 14.54 21.23 -22.08
C SER A 499 13.45 20.24 -22.53
N PRO A 500 12.75 19.54 -21.62
CA PRO A 500 11.44 18.96 -21.89
C PRO A 500 10.36 20.02 -21.62
N ASN A 501 9.72 20.47 -22.69
CA ASN A 501 8.45 21.19 -22.82
C ASN A 501 7.74 21.68 -21.53
N SER A 502 7.88 22.99 -21.27
CA SER A 502 7.05 23.79 -20.34
C SER A 502 5.53 23.61 -20.53
N MET A 503 5.10 23.26 -21.75
CA MET A 503 3.69 23.02 -22.08
C MET A 503 3.14 21.74 -21.41
N ASP A 504 3.96 20.70 -21.25
CA ASP A 504 3.55 19.43 -20.64
C ASP A 504 3.37 19.58 -19.13
N PHE A 505 4.15 20.45 -18.49
CA PHE A 505 3.97 20.78 -17.07
C PHE A 505 2.68 21.57 -16.81
N VAL A 506 2.35 22.54 -17.68
CA VAL A 506 1.08 23.29 -17.56
C VAL A 506 -0.11 22.39 -17.84
N ARG A 507 -0.01 21.52 -18.84
CA ARG A 507 -1.02 20.49 -19.16
C ARG A 507 -1.26 19.55 -17.98
N MET A 508 -0.19 18.99 -17.43
CA MET A 508 -0.25 18.12 -16.24
C MET A 508 -0.86 18.85 -15.04
N ARG A 509 -0.61 20.15 -14.86
CA ARG A 509 -1.25 20.93 -13.80
C ARG A 509 -2.75 21.14 -14.00
N ILE A 510 -3.21 21.28 -15.23
CA ILE A 510 -4.64 21.38 -15.55
C ILE A 510 -5.31 20.02 -15.31
N GLU A 511 -4.72 18.93 -15.79
CA GLU A 511 -5.22 17.57 -15.55
C GLU A 511 -5.32 17.24 -14.06
N ASN A 512 -4.31 17.60 -13.28
CA ASN A 512 -4.30 17.36 -11.83
C ASN A 512 -5.37 18.22 -11.10
N ALA A 513 -5.64 19.44 -11.58
CA ALA A 513 -6.72 20.27 -11.06
C ALA A 513 -8.11 19.69 -11.40
N THR A 514 -8.31 19.21 -12.62
CA THR A 514 -9.56 18.56 -13.06
C THR A 514 -9.79 17.24 -12.32
N LEU A 515 -8.75 16.42 -12.14
CA LEU A 515 -8.84 15.20 -11.33
C LEU A 515 -9.21 15.51 -9.87
N LYS A 516 -8.64 16.57 -9.29
CA LYS A 516 -8.98 16.99 -7.93
C LYS A 516 -10.44 17.44 -7.80
N GLU A 517 -10.96 18.20 -8.77
CA GLU A 517 -12.37 18.61 -8.82
C GLU A 517 -13.32 17.40 -8.98
N SER A 518 -12.92 16.41 -9.79
CA SER A 518 -13.67 15.16 -9.95
C SER A 518 -13.71 14.33 -8.65
N MET A 519 -12.60 14.32 -7.90
CA MET A 519 -12.48 13.61 -6.62
C MET A 519 -13.33 14.28 -5.53
N GLU A 520 -13.32 15.61 -5.45
CA GLU A 520 -14.18 16.38 -4.53
C GLU A 520 -15.67 16.19 -4.86
N SER A 521 -16.02 16.08 -6.15
CA SER A 521 -17.39 15.76 -6.60
C SER A 521 -17.81 14.33 -6.22
N LEU A 522 -16.89 13.37 -6.32
CA LEU A 522 -17.10 11.98 -5.89
C LEU A 522 -17.27 11.88 -4.37
N ASP A 523 -16.51 12.63 -3.58
CA ASP A 523 -16.66 12.66 -2.12
C ASP A 523 -18.05 13.19 -1.72
N HIS A 524 -18.52 14.23 -2.41
CA HIS A 524 -19.88 14.73 -2.21
C HIS A 524 -20.93 13.69 -2.62
N LEU A 525 -20.76 13.02 -3.76
CA LEU A 525 -21.68 11.97 -4.24
C LEU A 525 -21.73 10.77 -3.29
N THR A 526 -20.58 10.33 -2.81
CA THR A 526 -20.47 9.20 -1.88
C THR A 526 -21.13 9.55 -0.55
N SER A 527 -20.97 10.79 -0.08
CA SER A 527 -21.63 11.29 1.14
C SER A 527 -23.15 11.37 0.99
N THR A 528 -23.66 11.84 -0.16
CA THR A 528 -25.12 11.89 -0.41
C THR A 528 -25.71 10.49 -0.58
N LEU A 529 -25.05 9.59 -1.29
CA LEU A 529 -25.44 8.17 -1.39
C LEU A 529 -25.46 7.49 -0.03
N HIS A 530 -24.45 7.72 0.81
CA HIS A 530 -24.40 7.16 2.15
C HIS A 530 -25.55 7.69 3.03
N ARG A 531 -25.84 8.99 2.95
CA ARG A 531 -27.00 9.61 3.63
C ARG A 531 -28.31 8.98 3.16
N LEU A 532 -28.53 8.86 1.84
CA LEU A 532 -29.74 8.27 1.28
C LEU A 532 -29.89 6.80 1.68
N ARG A 533 -28.80 6.04 1.71
CA ARG A 533 -28.78 4.65 2.17
C ARG A 533 -29.15 4.54 3.66
N LEU A 534 -28.63 5.43 4.50
CA LEU A 534 -28.98 5.48 5.92
C LEU A 534 -30.45 5.85 6.14
N SER A 535 -30.98 6.80 5.36
CA SER A 535 -32.42 7.13 5.39
C SER A 535 -33.27 5.95 4.95
N LEU A 536 -32.88 5.23 3.88
CA LEU A 536 -33.57 4.03 3.44
C LEU A 536 -33.53 2.93 4.51
N LEU A 537 -32.40 2.74 5.19
CA LEU A 537 -32.27 1.78 6.30
C LEU A 537 -33.21 2.10 7.46
N LYS A 538 -33.33 3.39 7.83
CA LYS A 538 -34.30 3.82 8.86
C LYS A 538 -35.74 3.50 8.47
N VAL A 539 -36.11 3.73 7.20
CA VAL A 539 -37.44 3.36 6.68
C VAL A 539 -37.63 1.83 6.70
N THR A 540 -36.58 1.04 6.41
CA THR A 540 -36.69 -0.43 6.52
C THR A 540 -36.86 -0.92 7.96
N GLU A 541 -36.24 -0.26 8.94
CA GLU A 541 -36.40 -0.58 10.36
C GLU A 541 -37.78 -0.16 10.88
N SER A 542 -38.32 0.97 10.41
CA SER A 542 -39.64 1.47 10.80
C SER A 542 -40.80 0.67 10.19
N ILE A 543 -40.63 0.02 9.04
CA ILE A 543 -41.62 -0.89 8.41
C ILE A 543 -41.95 -2.09 9.32
N ASN A 544 -41.06 -2.47 10.24
CA ASN A 544 -41.33 -3.51 11.26
C ASN A 544 -42.15 -2.99 12.46
N SER A 545 -42.45 -1.69 12.49
CA SER A 545 -43.29 -1.02 13.51
C SER A 545 -44.52 -0.39 12.85
N LYS A 546 -45.62 -0.26 13.60
CA LYS A 546 -47.00 -0.23 13.08
C LYS A 546 -47.47 1.06 12.35
N ASP A 547 -46.56 1.93 11.89
CA ASP A 547 -46.89 3.22 11.29
C ASP A 547 -46.66 3.23 9.77
N THR A 548 -47.67 2.82 9.00
CA THR A 548 -47.55 2.56 7.55
C THR A 548 -47.60 3.82 6.67
N ASP A 549 -48.25 4.89 7.11
CA ASP A 549 -48.56 6.06 6.26
C ASP A 549 -47.40 7.07 6.17
N THR A 550 -46.60 7.23 7.24
CA THR A 550 -45.42 8.12 7.25
C THR A 550 -44.29 7.54 6.40
N ASN A 551 -44.14 6.22 6.39
CA ASN A 551 -43.08 5.50 5.67
C ASN A 551 -43.21 5.61 4.13
N ALA A 552 -44.42 5.78 3.60
CA ALA A 552 -44.64 5.90 2.15
C ALA A 552 -44.20 7.27 1.59
N SER A 553 -44.42 8.34 2.36
CA SER A 553 -44.01 9.70 1.98
C SER A 553 -42.49 9.87 2.03
N GLU A 554 -41.84 9.36 3.07
CA GLU A 554 -40.37 9.40 3.22
C GLU A 554 -39.66 8.62 2.09
N LEU A 555 -40.27 7.53 1.62
CA LEU A 555 -39.72 6.74 0.53
C LEU A 555 -39.83 7.45 -0.83
N ASP A 556 -40.88 8.25 -1.04
CA ASP A 556 -41.01 9.10 -2.23
C ASP A 556 -40.04 10.29 -2.21
N GLU A 557 -39.75 10.85 -1.03
CA GLU A 557 -38.69 11.84 -0.84
C GLU A 557 -37.30 11.25 -1.18
N ILE A 558 -36.99 10.03 -0.74
CA ILE A 558 -35.74 9.34 -1.07
C ILE A 558 -35.62 9.09 -2.59
N ILE A 559 -36.70 8.66 -3.25
CA ILE A 559 -36.71 8.41 -4.70
C ILE A 559 -36.54 9.72 -5.49
N THR A 560 -37.19 10.80 -5.07
CA THR A 560 -37.07 12.11 -5.74
C THR A 560 -35.68 12.72 -5.54
N GLU A 561 -35.11 12.64 -4.34
CA GLU A 561 -33.75 13.08 -4.07
C GLU A 561 -32.72 12.26 -4.86
N ALA A 562 -32.85 10.93 -4.92
CA ALA A 562 -31.97 10.07 -5.71
C ALA A 562 -32.04 10.40 -7.23
N LYS A 563 -33.24 10.71 -7.76
CA LYS A 563 -33.42 11.15 -9.15
C LYS A 563 -32.80 12.53 -9.42
N LEU A 564 -32.87 13.45 -8.46
CA LEU A 564 -32.22 14.76 -8.56
C LEU A 564 -30.70 14.61 -8.56
N VAL A 565 -30.14 13.76 -7.71
CA VAL A 565 -28.69 13.45 -7.70
C VAL A 565 -28.28 12.78 -9.01
N LYS A 566 -29.09 11.85 -9.54
CA LYS A 566 -28.87 11.23 -10.86
C LYS A 566 -28.85 12.25 -11.99
N THR A 567 -29.74 13.25 -11.93
CA THR A 567 -29.80 14.34 -12.91
C THR A 567 -28.61 15.29 -12.79
N ALA A 568 -28.18 15.60 -11.57
CA ALA A 568 -26.99 16.41 -11.29
C ALA A 568 -25.70 15.72 -11.75
N LEU A 569 -25.62 14.40 -11.64
CA LEU A 569 -24.49 13.60 -12.12
C LEU A 569 -24.42 13.58 -13.66
N GLY A 570 -25.58 13.59 -14.33
CA GLY A 570 -25.67 13.72 -15.78
C GLY A 570 -25.33 15.12 -16.31
N SER A 571 -25.48 16.17 -15.50
CA SER A 571 -25.23 17.56 -15.91
C SER A 571 -23.83 18.09 -15.57
N SER A 572 -23.04 17.35 -14.79
CA SER A 572 -21.71 17.77 -14.29
C SER A 572 -20.53 17.24 -15.13
N VAL A 573 -20.75 16.85 -16.39
CA VAL A 573 -19.73 16.28 -17.27
C VAL A 573 -18.58 17.27 -17.56
N PRO A 574 -17.32 16.95 -17.22
CA PRO A 574 -16.16 17.51 -17.89
C PRO A 574 -16.04 16.82 -19.26
N ILE A 575 -16.04 17.60 -20.34
CA ILE A 575 -15.72 17.13 -21.69
C ILE A 575 -14.25 16.70 -21.69
N SER A 576 -13.98 15.42 -21.47
CA SER A 576 -12.62 14.90 -21.64
C SER A 576 -12.37 14.64 -23.12
N TRP A 577 -11.57 15.52 -23.71
CA TRP A 577 -10.94 15.37 -25.01
C TRP A 577 -10.11 14.09 -25.02
N SER A 578 -10.50 13.10 -25.82
CA SER A 578 -9.57 12.07 -26.27
C SER A 578 -8.95 12.58 -27.56
N ALA A 579 -7.76 13.16 -27.46
CA ALA A 579 -6.92 13.36 -28.63
C ALA A 579 -6.26 12.02 -28.95
N GLU A 580 -6.52 11.52 -30.17
CA GLU A 580 -5.70 10.56 -30.89
C GLU A 580 -4.23 10.66 -30.51
N GLY A 581 -3.68 9.57 -29.97
CA GLY A 581 -2.25 9.30 -30.09
C GLY A 581 -2.03 8.63 -31.44
N ASP A 582 -1.61 9.41 -32.43
CA ASP A 582 -0.97 8.90 -33.64
C ASP A 582 0.26 8.09 -33.21
N GLY A 583 0.24 6.80 -33.52
CA GLY A 583 1.28 5.82 -33.19
C GLY A 583 1.16 4.61 -34.11
N GLU A 584 1.57 4.83 -35.36
CA GLU A 584 2.02 3.85 -36.37
C GLU A 584 1.30 2.49 -36.47
N SER A 585 0.61 2.34 -37.60
CA SER A 585 0.21 1.04 -38.17
C SER A 585 1.43 0.15 -38.46
N ILE A 586 1.29 -1.17 -38.31
CA ILE A 586 1.66 -2.19 -39.31
C ILE A 586 0.98 -3.53 -38.98
N GLY A 587 0.12 -3.99 -39.92
CA GLY A 587 -0.27 -5.38 -40.24
C GLY A 587 -1.12 -6.18 -39.23
N GLU A 588 -2.16 -6.93 -39.60
CA GLU A 588 -2.63 -7.36 -40.91
C GLU A 588 -4.10 -7.82 -40.75
N SER A 589 -4.90 -7.58 -41.77
CA SER A 589 -6.35 -7.82 -41.91
C SER A 589 -6.75 -9.31 -41.92
N ILE A 590 -8.01 -9.61 -41.55
CA ILE A 590 -9.05 -10.22 -42.42
C ILE A 590 -10.29 -10.67 -41.59
N ASP A 591 -11.42 -9.99 -41.84
CA ASP A 591 -12.80 -10.47 -42.11
C ASP A 591 -13.53 -11.39 -41.09
N THR A 592 -14.86 -11.31 -40.83
CA THR A 592 -15.98 -10.60 -41.46
C THR A 592 -17.22 -10.57 -40.53
N GLU A 593 -17.90 -9.42 -40.54
CA GLU A 593 -19.34 -9.11 -40.49
C GLU A 593 -20.40 -10.09 -39.92
N THR A 594 -21.21 -9.55 -39.00
CA THR A 594 -22.69 -9.54 -38.99
C THR A 594 -23.08 -8.55 -37.87
N GLY A 595 -23.75 -7.40 -38.06
CA GLY A 595 -24.77 -7.03 -39.02
C GLY A 595 -26.13 -7.01 -38.31
N ASP A 596 -26.41 -5.98 -37.50
CA ASP A 596 -27.77 -5.45 -37.42
C ASP A 596 -27.80 -4.00 -36.89
N MET A 597 -28.69 -3.23 -37.49
CA MET A 597 -28.93 -1.80 -37.33
C MET A 597 -29.55 -1.48 -35.97
N PHE A 598 -29.13 -0.42 -35.28
CA PHE A 598 -30.03 0.56 -34.64
C PHE A 598 -29.21 1.73 -34.03
N GLU A 599 -29.63 2.94 -34.39
CA GLU A 599 -29.42 4.23 -33.72
C GLU A 599 -27.99 4.73 -33.44
N ASP A 600 -27.60 5.65 -34.33
CA ASP A 600 -26.74 6.79 -34.05
C ASP A 600 -27.24 7.56 -32.81
N SER A 601 -26.68 7.25 -31.64
CA SER A 601 -26.77 8.08 -30.46
C SER A 601 -25.35 8.45 -30.06
N GLY A 602 -25.03 9.75 -30.17
CA GLY A 602 -23.71 10.28 -29.88
C GLY A 602 -23.17 9.71 -28.58
N GLY A 603 -22.21 8.79 -28.70
CA GLY A 603 -21.57 8.09 -27.60
C GLY A 603 -20.76 9.08 -26.78
N GLN A 604 -21.44 9.82 -25.91
CA GLN A 604 -20.84 10.51 -24.79
C GLN A 604 -20.15 9.41 -23.98
N LYS A 605 -18.83 9.28 -24.11
CA LYS A 605 -18.05 8.40 -23.23
C LYS A 605 -18.19 8.96 -21.82
N ILE A 606 -19.16 8.44 -21.10
CA ILE A 606 -19.38 8.70 -19.68
C ILE A 606 -18.11 8.19 -18.97
N ASP A 607 -17.49 9.04 -18.16
CA ASP A 607 -16.34 8.64 -17.35
C ASP A 607 -16.73 7.43 -16.46
N SER A 608 -15.79 6.51 -16.28
CA SER A 608 -15.93 5.31 -15.44
C SER A 608 -16.46 5.61 -14.04
N VAL A 609 -16.10 6.77 -13.49
CA VAL A 609 -16.55 7.26 -12.18
C VAL A 609 -18.03 7.64 -12.20
N THR A 610 -18.44 8.37 -13.24
CA THR A 610 -19.84 8.75 -13.47
C THR A 610 -20.72 7.53 -13.71
N ALA A 611 -20.21 6.52 -14.45
CA ALA A 611 -20.91 5.26 -14.67
C ALA A 611 -21.18 4.50 -13.36
N ALA A 612 -20.17 4.37 -12.49
CA ALA A 612 -20.35 3.76 -11.17
C ALA A 612 -21.33 4.55 -10.27
N GLY A 613 -21.30 5.88 -10.35
CA GLY A 613 -22.26 6.76 -9.69
C GLY A 613 -23.71 6.53 -10.13
N PHE A 614 -23.93 6.34 -11.43
CA PHE A 614 -25.24 6.01 -11.98
C PHE A 614 -25.75 4.65 -11.50
N GLU A 615 -24.91 3.61 -11.49
CA GLU A 615 -25.27 2.27 -11.03
C GLU A 615 -25.68 2.27 -9.54
N MET A 616 -24.95 2.98 -8.68
CA MET A 616 -25.27 3.06 -7.26
C MET A 616 -26.60 3.76 -6.99
N LEU A 617 -26.90 4.83 -7.74
CA LEU A 617 -28.18 5.54 -7.63
C LEU A 617 -29.34 4.69 -8.15
N ASP A 618 -29.14 3.92 -9.22
CA ASP A 618 -30.17 3.04 -9.78
C ASP A 618 -30.49 1.87 -8.85
N LEU A 619 -29.48 1.29 -8.20
CA LEU A 619 -29.69 0.28 -7.15
C LEU A 619 -30.48 0.85 -5.96
N LEU A 620 -30.21 2.10 -5.55
CA LEU A 620 -30.90 2.74 -4.44
C LEU A 620 -32.35 3.08 -4.78
N ILE A 621 -32.62 3.57 -6.00
CA ILE A 621 -33.97 3.81 -6.51
C ILE A 621 -34.75 2.49 -6.59
N LEU A 622 -34.15 1.42 -7.12
CA LEU A 622 -34.77 0.10 -7.21
C LEU A 622 -35.12 -0.44 -5.82
N ALA A 623 -34.20 -0.36 -4.86
CA ALA A 623 -34.43 -0.82 -3.49
C ALA A 623 -35.59 -0.05 -2.83
N ALA A 624 -35.65 1.27 -3.01
CA ALA A 624 -36.76 2.09 -2.53
C ALA A 624 -38.10 1.73 -3.19
N GLN A 625 -38.12 1.45 -4.50
CA GLN A 625 -39.34 1.01 -5.21
C GLN A 625 -39.84 -0.36 -4.74
N VAL A 626 -38.93 -1.31 -4.50
CA VAL A 626 -39.28 -2.65 -3.97
C VAL A 626 -39.91 -2.55 -2.58
N LEU A 627 -39.35 -1.69 -1.70
CA LEU A 627 -39.91 -1.43 -0.38
C LEU A 627 -41.28 -0.75 -0.46
N LYS A 628 -41.48 0.14 -1.43
CA LYS A 628 -42.77 0.78 -1.69
C LYS A 628 -43.83 -0.24 -2.11
N GLY A 629 -43.47 -1.18 -2.99
CA GLY A 629 -44.36 -2.27 -3.41
C GLY A 629 -44.75 -3.19 -2.25
N LYS A 630 -43.82 -3.45 -1.32
CA LYS A 630 -44.08 -4.27 -0.13
C LYS A 630 -45.06 -3.60 0.85
N ASN A 631 -44.97 -2.28 1.03
CA ASN A 631 -45.92 -1.51 1.84
C ASN A 631 -47.34 -1.47 1.24
N GLN A 632 -47.47 -1.46 -0.10
CA GLN A 632 -48.77 -1.51 -0.78
C GLN A 632 -49.44 -2.89 -0.72
N THR A 633 -48.66 -3.98 -0.67
CA THR A 633 -49.22 -5.34 -0.52
C THR A 633 -49.74 -5.62 0.89
N CYS A 634 -49.17 -4.99 1.93
CA CYS A 634 -49.65 -5.12 3.31
C CYS A 634 -50.92 -4.31 3.59
N SER A 635 -51.18 -3.21 2.88
CA SER A 635 -52.41 -2.42 3.05
C SER A 635 -53.65 -3.01 2.34
N LEU A 636 -53.46 -3.95 1.40
CA LEU A 636 -54.53 -4.67 0.69
C LEU A 636 -54.96 -5.99 1.37
N THR A 637 -54.32 -6.37 2.48
CA THR A 637 -54.64 -7.57 3.26
C THR A 637 -55.01 -7.24 4.70
N THR A 638 -56.09 -6.48 4.87
CA THR A 638 -56.87 -6.45 6.13
C THR A 638 -58.36 -6.29 5.77
N PRO A 639 -59.26 -7.16 6.26
CA PRO A 639 -60.70 -7.05 6.05
C PRO A 639 -61.34 -5.85 6.75
#